data_AF-A0AA96PLL4-F1
#
_entry.id   AF-A0AA96PLL4-F1
#
_cell.length_a   1.000
_cell.length_b   1.000
_cell.length_c   1.000
_cell.angle_alpha   90.00
_cell.angle_beta   90.00
_cell.angle_gamma   90.00
#
_symmetry.space_group_name_H-M   'P 1'
#
loop_
_entity.id
_entity.type
_entity.pdbx_description
1 polymer ?
#
loop_
_entity_poly.entity_id
_entity_poly.type
_entity_poly.pdbx_seq_one_letter_code
_entity_poly.pdbx_strand_id
1 'polypeptide(L)'
;MIGDIILKKKYMKALVVATTLAIPFAAYSTPALAAIKIEANQSVAASDRTYDTEIKIYKDQKDEPSMVSQYIKDPKVAIVAGKKIVTVTMQDSDYFQYLRIEDRNQPGVFHDVKVLSEDKRKNGTKVIQFEIGEFEKKHNMQMHILIPAIGYDHKYQVQFEIKDPTVGDKETQKPDDNSNSGNTETDKPVDNQNMITDNKLRELVNKKVFNRKDVNTPITKEELLQVKNLFLNTNEILDYSALKYMPNLKSLTVANAKIKDPSFFANLKQLNHLALRGNEFSDVTPLVKMDHLDSLDLSNNKITNVAPLIEMKNVKSLYLSGNQIEDVTALAKMEQLDYLNLANNKITNVAPLSALKNVTYLTLAGNQIEDIKPLYSLPLTDLVLTRNKVKDLSGIEQMKQLEELWIGKNEIKDVTPLSKMTQLKQLHLPNNELKDITPLSSLVNLQKLDLEANYISDLTPASNLKKLVFLSFVANEIRDVRPVIELSKTAYINVQNQKVFLEETEVNKEVKVPIYEKDGKISTKIRLKDEGGTYSNDAVKWSTPGEKVYEFGVKDPFADTGIFFTGSVIQNVVESKADNTSKEDNTSKEDAKVEVVEFKDVPTGHWAEGYVKALVDNNISKGDGKERFLGDDFVTREQYAQFLYNAITK
;
A
#
# COMPACT_ATOMS: atom_id res chain seq x y z
N MET A 1 -57.33 -13.58 27.13
CA MET A 1 -57.31 -13.32 28.58
C MET A 1 -55.84 -13.24 28.97
N ILE A 2 -55.33 -12.05 29.28
CA ILE A 2 -55.39 -11.38 30.59
C ILE A 2 -54.42 -12.04 31.58
N GLY A 3 -53.41 -11.28 32.00
CA GLY A 3 -52.37 -11.64 32.96
C GLY A 3 -51.75 -10.37 33.54
N ASP A 4 -52.61 -9.47 34.02
CA ASP A 4 -52.27 -8.06 34.30
C ASP A 4 -52.32 -7.78 35.83
N ILE A 5 -51.16 -7.94 36.47
CA ILE A 5 -50.90 -7.81 37.92
C ILE A 5 -49.44 -7.31 38.04
N ILE A 6 -49.08 -6.16 38.65
CA ILE A 6 -49.86 -5.18 39.41
C ILE A 6 -49.26 -3.75 39.32
N LEU A 7 -50.13 -2.72 39.28
CA LEU A 7 -50.07 -1.39 39.94
C LEU A 7 -48.73 -0.99 40.63
N LYS A 8 -48.07 0.17 40.44
CA LYS A 8 -48.43 1.63 40.42
C LYS A 8 -47.10 2.40 40.09
N LYS A 9 -46.95 3.70 39.72
CA LYS A 9 -47.69 4.99 39.53
C LYS A 9 -46.96 5.70 38.33
N LYS A 10 -47.36 6.78 37.63
CA LYS A 10 -48.31 7.92 37.76
C LYS A 10 -47.94 9.07 38.73
N TYR A 11 -47.23 10.11 38.27
CA TYR A 11 -47.82 11.39 37.76
C TYR A 11 -46.76 12.37 37.18
N MET A 12 -47.22 13.41 36.45
CA MET A 12 -46.38 14.39 35.71
C MET A 12 -46.14 15.70 36.48
N LYS A 13 -45.02 16.38 36.19
CA LYS A 13 -44.97 17.79 35.71
C LYS A 13 -43.56 18.14 35.21
N ALA A 14 -43.45 19.16 34.35
CA ALA A 14 -42.21 19.57 33.72
C ALA A 14 -41.76 20.97 34.16
N LEU A 15 -40.44 21.22 34.14
CA LEU A 15 -39.86 22.51 33.77
C LEU A 15 -38.43 22.31 33.26
N VAL A 16 -37.97 23.20 32.37
CA VAL A 16 -36.60 23.19 31.82
C VAL A 16 -35.69 24.05 32.69
N VAL A 17 -34.57 23.47 33.15
CA VAL A 17 -33.32 24.18 33.47
C VAL A 17 -32.17 23.31 32.98
N ALA A 18 -31.21 23.90 32.27
CA ALA A 18 -30.01 23.21 31.84
C ALA A 18 -28.87 23.43 32.84
N THR A 19 -28.09 22.39 33.15
CA THR A 19 -26.70 22.55 33.60
C THR A 19 -25.91 21.27 33.33
N THR A 20 -24.63 21.44 33.03
CA THR A 20 -23.67 20.37 32.76
C THR A 20 -23.19 19.69 34.04
N LEU A 21 -22.87 18.40 33.95
CA LEU A 21 -21.54 17.88 34.31
C LEU A 21 -21.40 16.43 33.80
N ALA A 22 -20.17 16.04 33.47
CA ALA A 22 -19.85 14.72 32.92
C ALA A 22 -18.66 14.11 33.67
N ILE A 23 -18.72 12.79 33.89
CA ILE A 23 -17.54 11.95 34.14
C ILE A 23 -17.75 10.64 33.36
N PRO A 24 -16.81 10.21 32.49
CA PRO A 24 -16.94 8.97 31.74
C PRO A 24 -16.40 7.76 32.52
N PHE A 25 -17.07 6.62 32.38
CA PHE A 25 -16.42 5.30 32.52
C PHE A 25 -16.12 4.78 31.11
N ALA A 26 -14.86 4.83 30.69
CA ALA A 26 -14.40 4.28 29.42
C ALA A 26 -13.71 2.93 29.65
N ALA A 27 -14.50 1.85 29.65
CA ALA A 27 -13.97 0.50 29.54
C ALA A 27 -13.79 0.13 28.06
N TYR A 28 -12.73 -0.62 27.74
CA TYR A 28 -12.44 -1.05 26.37
C TYR A 28 -13.57 -1.91 25.79
N SER A 29 -14.02 -1.58 24.58
CA SER A 29 -14.81 -2.51 23.75
C SER A 29 -14.47 -2.34 22.26
N THR A 30 -14.46 -3.47 21.55
CA THR A 30 -14.04 -3.64 20.15
C THR A 30 -14.92 -2.87 19.15
N PRO A 31 -14.39 -2.50 17.96
CA PRO A 31 -15.19 -1.94 16.89
C PRO A 31 -16.16 -2.99 16.31
N ALA A 32 -17.42 -2.94 16.75
CA ALA A 32 -18.52 -3.67 16.13
C ALA A 32 -19.07 -2.90 14.91
N LEU A 33 -19.62 -3.62 13.93
CA LEU A 33 -20.26 -3.02 12.74
C LEU A 33 -21.41 -2.10 13.14
N ALA A 34 -21.23 -0.78 12.97
CA ALA A 34 -22.29 0.20 13.07
C ALA A 34 -23.16 0.19 11.80
N ALA A 35 -24.01 -0.84 11.64
CA ALA A 35 -25.08 -0.82 10.65
C ALA A 35 -26.01 0.37 10.94
N ILE A 36 -26.21 1.26 9.95
CA ILE A 36 -26.97 2.50 10.14
C ILE A 36 -28.45 2.16 10.35
N LYS A 37 -28.88 2.19 11.61
CA LYS A 37 -30.28 2.01 12.00
C LYS A 37 -31.01 3.34 11.87
N ILE A 38 -31.72 3.53 10.75
CA ILE A 38 -32.57 4.70 10.53
C ILE A 38 -33.84 4.54 11.37
N GLU A 39 -33.97 5.28 12.47
CA GLU A 39 -35.27 5.53 13.11
C GLU A 39 -35.83 6.85 12.59
N ALA A 40 -37.07 6.79 12.09
CA ALA A 40 -37.70 7.89 11.38
C ALA A 40 -38.62 8.71 12.30
N ASN A 41 -38.52 10.03 12.21
CA ASN A 41 -39.67 10.91 12.45
C ASN A 41 -39.61 12.14 11.52
N GLN A 42 -40.77 12.69 11.16
CA GLN A 42 -40.92 13.41 9.90
C GLN A 42 -40.81 14.94 9.99
N SER A 43 -39.96 15.53 9.14
CA SER A 43 -40.23 16.77 8.41
C SER A 43 -39.40 16.79 7.12
N VAL A 44 -39.99 17.19 5.98
CA VAL A 44 -39.41 16.94 4.65
C VAL A 44 -38.92 18.23 3.98
N ALA A 45 -37.61 18.30 3.66
CA ALA A 45 -37.07 18.97 2.48
C ALA A 45 -35.58 18.63 2.26
N ALA A 46 -35.16 18.48 0.99
CA ALA A 46 -33.83 18.10 0.51
C ALA A 46 -33.39 16.63 0.81
N SER A 47 -32.92 15.94 -0.24
CA SER A 47 -32.35 14.59 -0.13
C SER A 47 -30.82 14.65 -0.31
N ASP A 48 -30.07 14.36 0.75
CA ASP A 48 -28.62 14.22 0.65
C ASP A 48 -28.29 12.99 -0.23
N ARG A 49 -27.78 13.25 -1.43
CA ARG A 49 -27.34 12.21 -2.37
C ARG A 49 -25.82 12.24 -2.47
N THR A 50 -25.22 11.09 -2.21
CA THR A 50 -23.80 10.83 -2.47
C THR A 50 -23.67 10.02 -3.74
N TYR A 51 -22.74 10.41 -4.60
CA TYR A 51 -22.46 9.75 -5.88
C TYR A 51 -21.00 9.32 -5.92
N ASP A 52 -20.73 8.15 -6.49
CA ASP A 52 -19.41 7.82 -7.00
C ASP A 52 -19.09 8.70 -8.22
N THR A 53 -17.83 9.11 -8.38
CA THR A 53 -17.38 9.97 -9.49
C THR A 53 -15.98 9.55 -9.97
N GLU A 54 -15.33 10.36 -10.81
CA GLU A 54 -13.95 10.22 -11.26
C GLU A 54 -13.15 11.45 -10.81
N ILE A 55 -11.95 11.25 -10.25
CA ILE A 55 -10.97 12.32 -10.01
C ILE A 55 -9.81 12.18 -10.99
N LYS A 56 -9.59 13.20 -11.81
CA LYS A 56 -8.40 13.33 -12.68
C LYS A 56 -7.41 14.25 -11.98
N ILE A 57 -6.13 13.89 -11.98
CA ILE A 57 -5.05 14.69 -11.36
C ILE A 57 -3.95 14.88 -12.39
N TYR A 58 -3.59 16.14 -12.61
CA TYR A 58 -2.64 16.61 -13.60
C TYR A 58 -1.42 17.24 -12.94
N LYS A 59 -0.28 17.27 -13.64
CA LYS A 59 0.90 18.05 -13.21
C LYS A 59 0.57 19.54 -13.22
N ASP A 60 1.25 20.33 -12.39
CA ASP A 60 1.00 21.78 -12.30
C ASP A 60 1.04 22.46 -13.66
N GLN A 61 0.02 23.27 -13.95
CA GLN A 61 -0.18 24.02 -15.20
C GLN A 61 -0.10 23.19 -16.50
N LYS A 62 -0.44 21.89 -16.45
CA LYS A 62 -0.35 20.96 -17.60
C LYS A 62 -1.58 20.07 -17.73
N ASP A 63 -1.71 19.42 -18.90
CA ASP A 63 -2.68 18.34 -19.18
C ASP A 63 -2.05 16.94 -19.08
N GLU A 64 -0.77 16.86 -18.67
CA GLU A 64 -0.09 15.60 -18.36
C GLU A 64 -0.63 15.01 -17.03
N PRO A 65 -1.04 13.73 -16.97
CA PRO A 65 -1.42 13.08 -15.72
C PRO A 65 -0.30 13.12 -14.65
N SER A 66 -0.70 13.30 -13.39
CA SER A 66 0.18 13.26 -12.22
C SER A 66 0.21 11.87 -11.59
N MET A 67 1.41 11.44 -11.16
CA MET A 67 1.59 10.19 -10.41
C MET A 67 0.79 10.15 -9.10
N VAL A 68 0.37 11.30 -8.55
CA VAL A 68 -0.49 11.39 -7.36
C VAL A 68 -1.81 10.63 -7.53
N SER A 69 -2.32 10.52 -8.77
CA SER A 69 -3.51 9.72 -9.10
C SER A 69 -3.40 8.24 -8.72
N GLN A 70 -2.18 7.69 -8.55
CA GLN A 70 -2.01 6.32 -8.09
C GLN A 70 -2.40 6.15 -6.60
N TYR A 71 -2.21 7.19 -5.77
CA TYR A 71 -2.49 7.15 -4.33
C TYR A 71 -3.94 7.52 -3.97
N ILE A 72 -4.64 8.31 -4.78
CA ILE A 72 -6.03 8.72 -4.49
C ILE A 72 -7.02 7.74 -5.13
N LYS A 73 -8.02 7.28 -4.36
CA LYS A 73 -8.99 6.24 -4.71
C LYS A 73 -10.39 6.57 -4.18
N ASP A 74 -11.36 5.78 -4.63
CA ASP A 74 -12.78 5.79 -4.21
C ASP A 74 -13.41 7.19 -4.12
N PRO A 75 -13.27 8.06 -5.15
CA PRO A 75 -13.78 9.42 -5.09
C PRO A 75 -15.31 9.44 -5.11
N LYS A 76 -15.87 10.06 -4.07
CA LYS A 76 -17.32 10.27 -3.91
C LYS A 76 -17.60 11.76 -3.74
N VAL A 77 -18.76 12.22 -4.20
CA VAL A 77 -19.23 13.59 -3.97
C VAL A 77 -20.65 13.59 -3.40
N ALA A 78 -20.85 14.34 -2.33
CA ALA A 78 -22.15 14.67 -1.77
C ALA A 78 -22.52 16.11 -2.12
N ILE A 79 -23.76 16.33 -2.57
CA ILE A 79 -24.28 17.67 -2.88
C ILE A 79 -25.24 18.08 -1.76
N VAL A 80 -24.74 18.88 -0.81
CA VAL A 80 -25.46 19.26 0.41
C VAL A 80 -25.60 20.79 0.46
N ALA A 81 -26.84 21.29 0.48
CA ALA A 81 -27.16 22.73 0.45
C ALA A 81 -26.41 23.53 -0.65
N GLY A 82 -26.21 22.93 -1.82
CA GLY A 82 -25.47 23.52 -2.95
C GLY A 82 -23.95 23.39 -2.88
N LYS A 83 -23.39 22.98 -1.73
CA LYS A 83 -21.97 22.67 -1.58
C LYS A 83 -21.63 21.32 -2.22
N LYS A 84 -20.51 21.27 -2.94
CA LYS A 84 -19.95 20.03 -3.52
C LYS A 84 -18.87 19.50 -2.58
N ILE A 85 -19.23 18.54 -1.74
CA ILE A 85 -18.33 17.95 -0.73
C ILE A 85 -17.75 16.66 -1.29
N VAL A 86 -16.47 16.69 -1.65
CA VAL A 86 -15.72 15.55 -2.16
C VAL A 86 -15.12 14.78 -0.99
N THR A 87 -15.13 13.45 -1.07
CA THR A 87 -14.48 12.54 -0.14
C THR A 87 -13.68 11.51 -0.94
N VAL A 88 -12.42 11.25 -0.56
CA VAL A 88 -11.53 10.30 -1.25
C VAL A 88 -10.74 9.45 -0.25
N THR A 89 -10.38 8.23 -0.64
CA THR A 89 -9.42 7.37 0.08
C THR A 89 -8.02 7.67 -0.42
N MET A 90 -7.11 8.14 0.45
CA MET A 90 -5.68 8.15 0.19
C MET A 90 -5.07 6.79 0.59
N GLN A 91 -4.24 6.23 -0.28
CA GLN A 91 -3.38 5.07 -0.03
C GLN A 91 -1.93 5.52 0.24
N ASP A 92 -1.18 4.70 0.99
CA ASP A 92 0.16 5.01 1.51
C ASP A 92 0.19 6.38 2.25
N SER A 93 -0.81 6.61 3.10
CA SER A 93 -1.09 7.94 3.67
C SER A 93 -0.03 8.46 4.64
N ASP A 94 0.87 7.60 5.13
CA ASP A 94 2.04 7.94 5.93
C ASP A 94 3.16 8.60 5.11
N TYR A 95 3.13 8.51 3.77
CA TYR A 95 4.01 9.31 2.91
C TYR A 95 3.62 10.79 2.87
N PHE A 96 2.38 11.15 3.21
CA PHE A 96 1.85 12.51 3.05
C PHE A 96 1.91 13.29 4.37
N GLN A 97 2.87 14.20 4.49
CA GLN A 97 3.01 15.09 5.66
C GLN A 97 1.87 16.10 5.74
N TYR A 98 1.42 16.62 4.59
CA TYR A 98 0.16 17.34 4.45
C TYR A 98 -0.41 17.17 3.04
N LEU A 99 -1.72 17.39 2.91
CA LEU A 99 -2.42 17.61 1.65
C LEU A 99 -3.41 18.76 1.85
N ARG A 100 -3.34 19.76 0.97
CA ARG A 100 -4.08 21.03 1.03
C ARG A 100 -4.79 21.31 -0.28
N ILE A 101 -5.93 21.97 -0.20
CA ILE A 101 -6.76 22.39 -1.34
C ILE A 101 -6.85 23.91 -1.34
N GLU A 102 -6.83 24.51 -2.53
CA GLU A 102 -7.00 25.96 -2.69
C GLU A 102 -8.42 26.41 -2.31
N ASP A 103 -8.52 27.55 -1.63
CA ASP A 103 -9.80 28.20 -1.33
C ASP A 103 -10.43 28.76 -2.60
N ARG A 104 -11.56 28.17 -3.03
CA ARG A 104 -12.30 28.62 -4.23
C ARG A 104 -12.69 30.11 -4.23
N ASN A 105 -12.69 30.76 -3.06
CA ASN A 105 -13.04 32.17 -2.89
C ASN A 105 -11.80 33.06 -2.75
N GLN A 106 -10.61 32.48 -2.53
CA GLN A 106 -9.34 33.17 -2.28
C GLN A 106 -8.18 32.45 -2.97
N PRO A 107 -7.97 32.65 -4.29
CA PRO A 107 -6.87 32.04 -5.03
C PRO A 107 -5.51 32.30 -4.36
N GLY A 108 -4.66 31.27 -4.31
CA GLY A 108 -3.39 31.26 -3.59
C GLY A 108 -3.47 30.96 -2.09
N VAL A 109 -4.66 30.91 -1.47
CA VAL A 109 -4.84 30.47 -0.08
C VAL A 109 -5.13 28.97 -0.05
N PHE A 110 -4.39 28.21 0.76
CA PHE A 110 -4.48 26.74 0.82
C PHE A 110 -4.87 26.26 2.23
N HIS A 111 -5.92 25.45 2.33
CA HIS A 111 -6.43 24.88 3.58
C HIS A 111 -6.12 23.38 3.68
N ASP A 112 -5.80 22.90 4.88
CA ASP A 112 -5.65 21.46 5.16
C ASP A 112 -6.99 20.71 5.04
N VAL A 113 -6.95 19.52 4.43
CA VAL A 113 -8.15 18.70 4.24
C VAL A 113 -8.67 18.11 5.55
N LYS A 114 -10.00 18.01 5.65
CA LYS A 114 -10.65 17.40 6.83
C LYS A 114 -10.47 15.88 6.77
N VAL A 115 -9.77 15.31 7.74
CA VAL A 115 -9.67 13.85 7.90
C VAL A 115 -10.97 13.30 8.49
N LEU A 116 -11.51 12.23 7.90
CA LEU A 116 -12.68 11.50 8.41
C LEU A 116 -12.28 10.20 9.11
N SER A 117 -11.25 9.52 8.63
CA SER A 117 -10.63 8.36 9.28
C SER A 117 -9.18 8.18 8.81
N GLU A 118 -8.36 7.52 9.64
CA GLU A 118 -6.95 7.28 9.40
C GLU A 118 -6.54 5.91 9.97
N ASP A 119 -5.92 5.08 9.13
CA ASP A 119 -5.18 3.89 9.53
C ASP A 119 -3.70 4.27 9.70
N LYS A 120 -3.23 4.27 10.96
CA LYS A 120 -1.87 4.68 11.35
C LYS A 120 -0.79 3.59 11.17
N ARG A 121 -1.12 2.49 10.47
CA ARG A 121 -0.13 1.51 10.00
C ARG A 121 0.77 2.14 8.93
N LYS A 122 1.96 1.57 8.77
CA LYS A 122 2.86 1.91 7.65
C LYS A 122 2.20 1.49 6.33
N ASN A 123 2.28 2.30 5.29
CA ASN A 123 1.52 2.14 4.05
C ASN A 123 0.00 2.06 4.29
N GLY A 124 -0.49 2.83 5.25
CA GLY A 124 -1.89 2.90 5.68
C GLY A 124 -2.79 3.69 4.73
N THR A 125 -4.04 3.90 5.13
CA THR A 125 -5.02 4.71 4.37
C THR A 125 -5.62 5.84 5.20
N LYS A 126 -6.02 6.92 4.51
CA LYS A 126 -6.65 8.09 5.11
C LYS A 126 -7.81 8.56 4.27
N VAL A 127 -9.02 8.56 4.84
CA VAL A 127 -10.21 9.10 4.15
C VAL A 127 -10.28 10.59 4.44
N ILE A 128 -10.13 11.41 3.40
CA ILE A 128 -10.13 12.88 3.49
C ILE A 128 -11.37 13.47 2.83
N GLN A 129 -11.76 14.67 3.26
CA GLN A 129 -12.92 15.42 2.81
C GLN A 129 -12.56 16.88 2.55
N PHE A 130 -13.05 17.43 1.44
CA PHE A 130 -12.86 18.83 1.04
C PHE A 130 -14.03 19.35 0.21
N GLU A 131 -14.17 20.67 0.10
CA GLU A 131 -15.21 21.34 -0.69
C GLU A 131 -14.62 21.88 -1.99
N ILE A 132 -15.31 21.72 -3.12
CA ILE A 132 -14.88 22.26 -4.42
C ILE A 132 -15.82 23.39 -4.91
N GLY A 133 -15.39 24.13 -5.93
CA GLY A 133 -16.24 25.12 -6.62
C GLY A 133 -17.24 24.47 -7.59
N GLU A 134 -16.72 23.92 -8.68
CA GLU A 134 -17.48 23.40 -9.83
C GLU A 134 -16.92 22.06 -10.30
N PHE A 135 -17.76 21.26 -10.97
CA PHE A 135 -17.33 20.06 -11.68
C PHE A 135 -16.70 20.44 -13.04
N GLU A 136 -15.95 19.53 -13.67
CA GLU A 136 -15.30 19.74 -14.97
C GLU A 136 -14.46 21.05 -15.06
N LYS A 137 -13.86 21.43 -13.92
CA LYS A 137 -12.88 22.51 -13.80
C LYS A 137 -11.69 22.03 -12.97
N LYS A 138 -10.51 22.53 -13.30
CA LYS A 138 -9.29 22.31 -12.53
C LYS A 138 -9.27 23.17 -11.26
N HIS A 139 -9.02 22.52 -10.12
CA HIS A 139 -8.77 23.12 -8.81
C HIS A 139 -7.32 22.82 -8.40
N ASN A 140 -6.66 23.72 -7.67
CA ASN A 140 -5.27 23.50 -7.25
C ASN A 140 -5.18 22.75 -5.91
N MET A 141 -4.17 21.89 -5.80
CA MET A 141 -3.87 21.07 -4.63
C MET A 141 -2.37 21.12 -4.34
N GLN A 142 -1.99 21.25 -3.08
CA GLN A 142 -0.60 21.18 -2.61
C GLN A 142 -0.39 20.01 -1.66
N MET A 143 0.80 19.42 -1.66
CA MET A 143 1.17 18.33 -0.75
C MET A 143 2.67 18.29 -0.48
N HIS A 144 3.04 17.61 0.61
CA HIS A 144 4.42 17.31 0.96
C HIS A 144 4.54 15.79 1.12
N ILE A 145 5.33 15.18 0.24
CA ILE A 145 5.57 13.73 0.20
C ILE A 145 6.96 13.47 0.80
N LEU A 146 6.99 12.68 1.87
CA LEU A 146 8.20 12.27 2.59
C LEU A 146 8.23 10.73 2.68
N ILE A 147 9.23 10.11 2.04
CA ILE A 147 9.47 8.66 2.09
C ILE A 147 10.90 8.43 2.58
N PRO A 148 11.13 8.37 3.92
CA PRO A 148 12.48 8.34 4.49
C PRO A 148 13.32 7.15 4.03
N ALA A 149 12.69 6.01 3.76
CA ALA A 149 13.34 4.77 3.32
C ALA A 149 14.09 4.88 1.97
N ILE A 150 13.82 5.92 1.18
CA ILE A 150 14.51 6.22 -0.08
C ILE A 150 15.03 7.67 -0.15
N GLY A 151 15.09 8.38 0.99
CA GLY A 151 15.57 9.77 1.06
C GLY A 151 14.73 10.78 0.26
N TYR A 152 13.46 10.47 -0.02
CA TYR A 152 12.61 11.28 -0.89
C TYR A 152 11.81 12.29 -0.05
N ASP A 153 12.17 13.56 -0.13
CA ASP A 153 11.47 14.69 0.50
C ASP A 153 11.15 15.73 -0.57
N HIS A 154 9.88 15.86 -0.96
CA HIS A 154 9.45 16.78 -2.01
C HIS A 154 8.08 17.41 -1.74
N LYS A 155 7.96 18.69 -2.07
CA LYS A 155 6.70 19.45 -2.06
C LYS A 155 6.21 19.64 -3.48
N TYR A 156 4.92 19.40 -3.69
CA TYR A 156 4.27 19.47 -5.00
C TYR A 156 3.04 20.35 -4.98
N GLN A 157 2.85 21.07 -6.08
CA GLN A 157 1.55 21.55 -6.51
C GLN A 157 1.08 20.66 -7.68
N VAL A 158 -0.22 20.39 -7.72
CA VAL A 158 -0.90 19.64 -8.79
C VAL A 158 -2.26 20.27 -9.03
N GLN A 159 -2.86 19.97 -10.18
CA GLN A 159 -4.23 20.37 -10.49
C GLN A 159 -5.13 19.13 -10.51
N PHE A 160 -6.37 19.24 -10.06
CA PHE A 160 -7.31 18.12 -10.11
C PHE A 160 -8.70 18.56 -10.57
N GLU A 161 -9.46 17.61 -11.12
CA GLU A 161 -10.76 17.81 -11.73
C GLU A 161 -11.68 16.67 -11.32
N ILE A 162 -12.95 16.99 -11.05
CA ILE A 162 -13.98 16.05 -10.61
C ILE A 162 -15.08 16.00 -11.67
N LYS A 163 -15.36 14.80 -12.18
CA LYS A 163 -16.43 14.57 -13.17
C LYS A 163 -17.80 14.90 -12.55
N ASP A 164 -18.71 15.49 -13.32
CA ASP A 164 -20.08 15.71 -12.87
C ASP A 164 -20.87 14.38 -12.89
N PRO A 165 -21.29 13.82 -11.72
CA PRO A 165 -22.00 12.56 -11.67
C PRO A 165 -23.47 12.67 -12.12
N THR A 166 -23.96 13.89 -12.40
CA THR A 166 -25.34 14.15 -12.84
C THR A 166 -25.48 14.25 -14.36
N VAL A 167 -24.35 14.32 -15.09
CA VAL A 167 -24.32 14.37 -16.56
C VAL A 167 -24.05 12.97 -17.12
N GLY A 168 -25.07 12.36 -17.72
CA GLY A 168 -24.90 11.10 -18.46
C GLY A 168 -24.01 11.30 -19.70
N ASP A 169 -23.11 10.34 -19.95
CA ASP A 169 -22.09 10.41 -20.99
C ASP A 169 -22.69 10.68 -22.39
N LYS A 170 -22.31 11.82 -22.97
CA LYS A 170 -22.59 12.15 -24.38
C LYS A 170 -21.34 11.88 -25.20
N GLU A 171 -21.35 10.79 -25.95
CA GLU A 171 -20.33 10.52 -26.97
C GLU A 171 -20.36 11.62 -28.03
N THR A 172 -19.25 12.33 -28.20
CA THR A 172 -19.05 13.28 -29.30
C THR A 172 -18.53 12.54 -30.53
N GLN A 173 -19.41 12.38 -31.53
CA GLN A 173 -19.06 11.79 -32.81
C GLN A 173 -17.95 12.58 -33.52
N LYS A 174 -17.03 11.87 -34.18
CA LYS A 174 -16.22 12.46 -35.25
C LYS A 174 -17.01 12.41 -36.57
N PRO A 175 -16.85 13.39 -37.48
CA PRO A 175 -17.35 13.27 -38.84
C PRO A 175 -16.63 12.16 -39.61
N ASP A 176 -17.35 11.50 -40.52
CA ASP A 176 -16.76 10.79 -41.63
C ASP A 176 -16.01 11.76 -42.55
N ASP A 177 -15.01 11.25 -43.27
CA ASP A 177 -14.74 11.72 -44.63
C ASP A 177 -14.41 10.51 -45.50
N ASN A 178 -14.99 10.45 -46.70
CA ASN A 178 -15.13 9.21 -47.46
C ASN A 178 -14.73 9.44 -48.91
N SER A 179 -13.66 8.79 -49.37
CA SER A 179 -13.27 8.78 -50.78
C SER A 179 -12.89 7.37 -51.23
N ASN A 180 -13.29 7.05 -52.45
CA ASN A 180 -13.39 5.70 -52.97
C ASN A 180 -12.51 5.54 -54.22
N SER A 181 -11.68 4.50 -54.25
CA SER A 181 -11.15 3.97 -55.50
C SER A 181 -10.78 2.49 -55.32
N GLY A 182 -11.55 1.62 -55.97
CA GLY A 182 -11.14 0.23 -56.15
C GLY A 182 -10.41 0.07 -57.48
N ASN A 183 -9.49 -0.90 -57.55
CA ASN A 183 -9.13 -1.49 -58.83
C ASN A 183 -8.76 -2.98 -58.64
N THR A 184 -9.19 -3.81 -59.58
CA THR A 184 -8.85 -5.24 -59.64
C THR A 184 -7.93 -5.48 -60.82
N GLU A 185 -6.93 -6.36 -60.71
CA GLU A 185 -6.79 -7.52 -61.61
C GLU A 185 -5.56 -8.43 -61.35
N THR A 186 -5.74 -9.71 -61.73
CA THR A 186 -4.74 -10.71 -62.18
C THR A 186 -3.70 -11.33 -61.23
N ASP A 187 -3.65 -12.68 -61.27
CA ASP A 187 -2.56 -13.53 -60.76
C ASP A 187 -1.34 -13.56 -61.73
N LYS A 188 -0.12 -13.45 -61.20
CA LYS A 188 0.92 -14.52 -61.18
C LYS A 188 2.25 -14.04 -60.53
N PRO A 189 3.17 -14.95 -60.13
CA PRO A 189 3.90 -14.77 -58.88
C PRO A 189 5.18 -13.91 -58.97
N VAL A 190 5.40 -13.10 -57.94
CA VAL A 190 6.69 -12.50 -57.58
C VAL A 190 6.87 -12.64 -56.07
N ASP A 191 7.70 -13.59 -55.63
CA ASP A 191 7.85 -14.02 -54.22
C ASP A 191 8.58 -13.00 -53.31
N ASN A 192 8.76 -11.76 -53.77
CA ASN A 192 9.46 -10.68 -53.07
C ASN A 192 8.51 -9.56 -52.59
N GLN A 193 7.19 -9.76 -52.64
CA GLN A 193 6.24 -8.75 -52.15
C GLN A 193 6.26 -8.72 -50.61
N ASN A 194 6.33 -7.51 -50.03
CA ASN A 194 6.31 -7.32 -48.59
C ASN A 194 4.97 -7.75 -47.98
N MET A 195 4.97 -8.81 -47.17
CA MET A 195 3.77 -9.37 -46.58
C MET A 195 3.27 -8.65 -45.33
N ILE A 196 4.06 -7.74 -44.74
CA ILE A 196 3.64 -6.90 -43.59
C ILE A 196 3.54 -5.42 -44.01
N THR A 197 2.32 -5.03 -44.36
CA THR A 197 1.90 -3.66 -44.67
C THR A 197 2.11 -2.70 -43.49
N ASP A 198 1.67 -3.09 -42.29
CA ASP A 198 1.83 -2.30 -41.07
C ASP A 198 3.31 -2.08 -40.74
N ASN A 199 3.71 -0.81 -40.70
CA ASN A 199 5.11 -0.42 -40.46
C ASN A 199 5.60 -0.88 -39.10
N LYS A 200 4.77 -0.83 -38.05
CA LYS A 200 5.19 -1.18 -36.70
C LYS A 200 5.30 -2.69 -36.51
N LEU A 201 4.38 -3.45 -37.07
CA LEU A 201 4.46 -4.91 -37.09
C LEU A 201 5.70 -5.36 -37.89
N ARG A 202 6.00 -4.71 -39.02
CA ARG A 202 7.22 -4.97 -39.81
C ARG A 202 8.49 -4.64 -39.01
N GLU A 203 8.57 -3.46 -38.39
CA GLU A 203 9.67 -3.08 -37.48
C GLU A 203 9.90 -4.14 -36.39
N LEU A 204 8.82 -4.56 -35.73
CA LEU A 204 8.89 -5.47 -34.59
C LEU A 204 9.27 -6.89 -35.00
N VAL A 205 8.77 -7.40 -36.13
CA VAL A 205 9.15 -8.73 -36.64
C VAL A 205 10.61 -8.72 -37.14
N ASN A 206 11.01 -7.71 -37.92
CA ASN A 206 12.40 -7.54 -38.37
C ASN A 206 13.39 -7.48 -37.19
N LYS A 207 13.05 -6.70 -36.15
CA LYS A 207 13.90 -6.51 -34.98
C LYS A 207 13.91 -7.70 -34.02
N LYS A 208 12.75 -8.30 -33.70
CA LYS A 208 12.62 -9.32 -32.65
C LYS A 208 12.72 -10.76 -33.15
N VAL A 209 12.38 -11.04 -34.40
CA VAL A 209 12.41 -12.40 -34.98
C VAL A 209 13.63 -12.60 -35.87
N PHE A 210 13.89 -11.66 -36.79
CA PHE A 210 14.98 -11.78 -37.77
C PHE A 210 16.27 -11.05 -37.37
N ASN A 211 16.28 -10.33 -36.25
CA ASN A 211 17.43 -9.55 -35.73
C ASN A 211 18.09 -8.63 -36.79
N ARG A 212 17.29 -8.09 -37.71
CA ARG A 212 17.75 -7.21 -38.79
C ARG A 212 18.09 -5.82 -38.25
N LYS A 213 19.18 -5.24 -38.76
CA LYS A 213 19.61 -3.85 -38.44
C LYS A 213 18.72 -2.81 -39.10
N ASP A 214 18.37 -3.02 -40.37
CA ASP A 214 17.26 -2.31 -41.00
C ASP A 214 15.95 -2.94 -40.53
N VAL A 215 15.11 -2.13 -39.89
CA VAL A 215 13.79 -2.52 -39.38
C VAL A 215 12.69 -2.35 -40.44
N ASN A 216 12.97 -1.68 -41.55
CA ASN A 216 12.01 -1.45 -42.63
C ASN A 216 12.06 -2.49 -43.76
N THR A 217 13.09 -3.34 -43.81
CA THR A 217 13.28 -4.36 -44.85
C THR A 217 11.98 -5.15 -45.10
N PRO A 218 11.56 -5.33 -46.37
CA PRO A 218 10.47 -6.22 -46.73
C PRO A 218 10.58 -7.61 -46.07
N ILE A 219 9.46 -8.19 -45.70
CA ILE A 219 9.40 -9.56 -45.17
C ILE A 219 8.61 -10.41 -46.16
N THR A 220 9.21 -11.47 -46.70
CA THR A 220 8.51 -12.37 -47.63
C THR A 220 7.65 -13.39 -46.87
N LYS A 221 6.80 -14.11 -47.59
CA LYS A 221 5.90 -15.12 -47.02
C LYS A 221 6.67 -16.31 -46.43
N GLU A 222 7.83 -16.63 -47.00
CA GLU A 222 8.72 -17.75 -46.68
C GLU A 222 9.45 -17.47 -45.36
N GLU A 223 9.75 -16.20 -45.09
CA GLU A 223 10.23 -15.74 -43.79
C GLU A 223 9.13 -15.83 -42.73
N LEU A 224 7.87 -15.52 -43.07
CA LEU A 224 6.73 -15.67 -42.15
C LEU A 224 6.44 -17.12 -41.76
N LEU A 225 6.82 -18.11 -42.58
CA LEU A 225 6.79 -19.52 -42.20
C LEU A 225 7.74 -19.86 -41.05
N GLN A 226 8.76 -19.05 -40.77
CA GLN A 226 9.75 -19.29 -39.71
C GLN A 226 9.30 -18.74 -38.35
N VAL A 227 8.29 -17.86 -38.31
CA VAL A 227 7.82 -17.18 -37.10
C VAL A 227 7.05 -18.16 -36.21
N LYS A 228 7.67 -18.59 -35.10
CA LYS A 228 7.05 -19.49 -34.10
C LYS A 228 6.53 -18.78 -32.86
N ASN A 229 7.18 -17.70 -32.43
CA ASN A 229 6.82 -16.94 -31.24
C ASN A 229 6.86 -15.45 -31.57
N LEU A 230 5.87 -14.68 -31.14
CA LEU A 230 5.81 -13.24 -31.40
C LEU A 230 5.29 -12.46 -30.18
N PHE A 231 6.07 -11.47 -29.72
CA PHE A 231 5.74 -10.59 -28.60
C PHE A 231 5.59 -9.15 -29.08
N LEU A 232 4.35 -8.70 -29.20
CA LEU A 232 3.95 -7.33 -29.57
C LEU A 232 3.53 -6.62 -28.28
N ASN A 233 4.02 -5.40 -28.07
CA ASN A 233 3.74 -4.60 -26.87
C ASN A 233 3.80 -3.11 -27.24
N THR A 234 2.72 -2.62 -27.86
CA THR A 234 2.56 -1.22 -28.32
C THR A 234 1.13 -1.02 -28.86
N ASN A 235 0.63 0.22 -28.79
CA ASN A 235 -0.59 0.68 -29.45
C ASN A 235 -0.35 1.35 -30.82
N GLU A 236 0.85 1.20 -31.39
CA GLU A 236 1.23 1.77 -32.70
C GLU A 236 0.92 0.83 -33.89
N ILE A 237 0.61 -0.45 -33.65
CA ILE A 237 0.18 -1.39 -34.71
C ILE A 237 -1.30 -1.14 -34.99
N LEU A 238 -1.61 -0.85 -36.25
CA LEU A 238 -2.95 -0.58 -36.75
C LEU A 238 -3.55 -1.78 -37.49
N ASP A 239 -2.73 -2.55 -38.21
CA ASP A 239 -3.15 -3.77 -38.90
C ASP A 239 -2.40 -5.03 -38.44
N TYR A 240 -3.17 -6.04 -38.03
CA TYR A 240 -2.69 -7.37 -37.65
C TYR A 240 -2.89 -8.42 -38.76
N SER A 241 -3.49 -8.06 -39.91
CA SER A 241 -3.92 -8.99 -40.95
C SER A 241 -2.80 -9.91 -41.45
N ALA A 242 -1.55 -9.43 -41.44
CA ALA A 242 -0.37 -10.19 -41.84
C ALA A 242 -0.09 -11.44 -40.96
N LEU A 243 -0.61 -11.50 -39.72
CA LEU A 243 -0.44 -12.68 -38.86
C LEU A 243 -1.07 -13.96 -39.45
N LYS A 244 -2.04 -13.83 -40.37
CA LYS A 244 -2.62 -14.97 -41.10
C LYS A 244 -1.62 -15.71 -41.99
N TYR A 245 -0.47 -15.08 -42.31
CA TYR A 245 0.61 -15.66 -43.09
C TYR A 245 1.69 -16.34 -42.22
N MET A 246 1.50 -16.44 -40.90
CA MET A 246 2.40 -17.12 -39.96
C MET A 246 1.79 -18.46 -39.47
N PRO A 247 1.68 -19.51 -40.32
CA PRO A 247 1.00 -20.76 -39.96
C PRO A 247 1.73 -21.58 -38.89
N ASN A 248 3.02 -21.32 -38.67
CA ASN A 248 3.83 -21.99 -37.64
C ASN A 248 3.88 -21.23 -36.30
N LEU A 249 3.14 -20.12 -36.17
CA LEU A 249 3.06 -19.33 -34.95
C LEU A 249 2.36 -20.14 -33.84
N LYS A 250 3.07 -20.39 -32.73
CA LYS A 250 2.59 -21.17 -31.59
C LYS A 250 2.34 -20.36 -30.32
N SER A 251 3.09 -19.28 -30.12
CA SER A 251 2.85 -18.32 -29.04
C SER A 251 2.72 -16.91 -29.58
N LEU A 252 1.60 -16.25 -29.27
CA LEU A 252 1.36 -14.85 -29.60
C LEU A 252 1.04 -14.05 -28.33
N THR A 253 1.77 -12.95 -28.12
CA THR A 253 1.41 -11.92 -27.15
C THR A 253 1.16 -10.61 -27.87
N VAL A 254 0.00 -9.99 -27.61
CA VAL A 254 -0.35 -8.64 -28.07
C VAL A 254 -0.76 -7.79 -26.87
N ALA A 255 0.22 -7.07 -26.33
CA ALA A 255 0.09 -6.31 -25.09
C ALA A 255 -0.08 -4.81 -25.33
N ASN A 256 -0.87 -4.15 -24.46
CA ASN A 256 -1.04 -2.69 -24.41
C ASN A 256 -1.45 -2.06 -25.77
N ALA A 257 -2.20 -2.79 -26.58
CA ALA A 257 -2.50 -2.44 -27.98
C ALA A 257 -3.88 -1.77 -28.17
N LYS A 258 -4.62 -1.52 -27.08
CA LYS A 258 -5.97 -0.92 -27.09
C LYS A 258 -7.02 -1.69 -27.91
N ILE A 259 -6.83 -3.00 -28.09
CA ILE A 259 -7.76 -3.86 -28.81
C ILE A 259 -9.13 -3.85 -28.12
N LYS A 260 -10.19 -3.51 -28.86
CA LYS A 260 -11.59 -3.52 -28.37
C LYS A 260 -12.40 -4.73 -28.87
N ASP A 261 -11.98 -5.36 -29.96
CA ASP A 261 -12.54 -6.58 -30.52
C ASP A 261 -11.44 -7.64 -30.71
N PRO A 262 -11.48 -8.78 -30.01
CA PRO A 262 -10.50 -9.85 -30.17
C PRO A 262 -10.78 -10.78 -31.37
N SER A 263 -11.85 -10.57 -32.15
CA SER A 263 -12.32 -11.48 -33.20
C SER A 263 -11.29 -11.83 -34.28
N PHE A 264 -10.33 -10.95 -34.57
CA PHE A 264 -9.25 -11.27 -35.49
C PHE A 264 -8.40 -12.46 -34.99
N PHE A 265 -8.01 -12.44 -33.72
CA PHE A 265 -7.10 -13.42 -33.13
C PHE A 265 -7.73 -14.81 -32.99
N ALA A 266 -9.06 -14.89 -32.90
CA ALA A 266 -9.82 -16.14 -32.90
C ALA A 266 -9.63 -17.00 -34.16
N ASN A 267 -9.16 -16.41 -35.27
CA ASN A 267 -8.87 -17.12 -36.52
C ASN A 267 -7.47 -17.79 -36.51
N LEU A 268 -6.59 -17.44 -35.56
CA LEU A 268 -5.22 -17.97 -35.46
C LEU A 268 -5.19 -19.33 -34.75
N LYS A 269 -5.96 -20.29 -35.29
CA LYS A 269 -6.17 -21.65 -34.73
C LYS A 269 -4.90 -22.48 -34.56
N GLN A 270 -3.78 -22.07 -35.15
CA GLN A 270 -2.48 -22.72 -34.98
C GLN A 270 -1.85 -22.50 -33.59
N LEU A 271 -2.31 -21.51 -32.81
CA LEU A 271 -1.73 -21.13 -31.52
C LEU A 271 -1.97 -22.18 -30.43
N ASN A 272 -0.94 -22.46 -29.64
CA ASN A 272 -1.02 -23.17 -28.36
C ASN A 272 -1.15 -22.18 -27.18
N HIS A 273 -0.58 -20.97 -27.32
CA HIS A 273 -0.60 -19.94 -26.29
C HIS A 273 -1.00 -18.58 -26.89
N LEU A 274 -1.98 -17.92 -26.27
CA LEU A 274 -2.42 -16.57 -26.65
C LEU A 274 -2.45 -15.66 -25.41
N ALA A 275 -1.85 -14.48 -25.52
CA ALA A 275 -1.91 -13.44 -24.49
C ALA A 275 -2.35 -12.10 -25.10
N LEU A 276 -3.51 -11.58 -24.71
CA LEU A 276 -4.09 -10.31 -25.14
C LEU A 276 -4.14 -9.29 -23.99
N ARG A 277 -3.05 -9.18 -23.24
CA ARG A 277 -2.97 -8.45 -21.97
C ARG A 277 -2.94 -6.92 -22.12
N GLY A 278 -3.67 -6.18 -21.28
CA GLY A 278 -3.58 -4.70 -21.28
C GLY A 278 -4.36 -4.04 -22.41
N ASN A 279 -5.45 -4.65 -22.86
CA ASN A 279 -6.30 -4.12 -23.94
C ASN A 279 -7.63 -3.59 -23.38
N GLU A 280 -8.63 -3.40 -24.24
CA GLU A 280 -9.85 -2.66 -23.92
C GLU A 280 -11.15 -3.43 -24.17
N PHE A 281 -11.08 -4.72 -24.52
CA PHE A 281 -12.24 -5.56 -24.76
C PHE A 281 -12.87 -6.09 -23.46
N SER A 282 -14.17 -6.35 -23.51
CA SER A 282 -14.96 -6.95 -22.43
C SER A 282 -15.62 -8.27 -22.85
N ASP A 283 -15.94 -8.44 -24.14
CA ASP A 283 -16.45 -9.68 -24.69
C ASP A 283 -15.32 -10.65 -25.05
N VAL A 284 -15.45 -11.88 -24.56
CA VAL A 284 -14.54 -13.00 -24.83
C VAL A 284 -15.14 -14.05 -25.78
N THR A 285 -16.41 -13.89 -26.16
CA THR A 285 -17.15 -14.80 -27.05
C THR A 285 -16.45 -15.11 -28.38
N PRO A 286 -15.70 -14.19 -29.04
CA PRO A 286 -14.99 -14.55 -30.26
C PRO A 286 -13.91 -15.61 -30.05
N LEU A 287 -13.21 -15.58 -28.91
CA LEU A 287 -12.04 -16.41 -28.62
C LEU A 287 -12.37 -17.89 -28.38
N VAL A 288 -13.63 -18.22 -28.04
CA VAL A 288 -14.06 -19.59 -27.71
C VAL A 288 -13.89 -20.58 -28.87
N LYS A 289 -13.71 -20.07 -30.09
CA LYS A 289 -13.44 -20.82 -31.33
C LYS A 289 -12.01 -21.37 -31.41
N MET A 290 -11.13 -21.01 -30.47
CA MET A 290 -9.75 -21.47 -30.38
C MET A 290 -9.65 -22.76 -29.55
N ASP A 291 -10.09 -23.84 -30.17
CA ASP A 291 -10.20 -25.20 -29.64
C ASP A 291 -8.86 -25.83 -29.20
N HIS A 292 -7.72 -25.35 -29.69
CA HIS A 292 -6.39 -25.93 -29.46
C HIS A 292 -5.48 -25.16 -28.47
N LEU A 293 -5.98 -24.15 -27.77
CA LEU A 293 -5.17 -23.40 -26.79
C LEU A 293 -4.94 -24.21 -25.50
N ASP A 294 -3.68 -24.36 -25.10
CA ASP A 294 -3.27 -24.87 -23.78
C ASP A 294 -3.32 -23.75 -22.72
N SER A 295 -2.98 -22.51 -23.10
CA SER A 295 -2.85 -21.36 -22.19
C SER A 295 -3.43 -20.08 -22.79
N LEU A 296 -4.15 -19.31 -21.97
CA LEU A 296 -4.84 -18.09 -22.36
C LEU A 296 -4.65 -16.98 -21.31
N ASP A 297 -4.05 -15.85 -21.69
CA ASP A 297 -3.92 -14.65 -20.85
C ASP A 297 -4.75 -13.49 -21.39
N LEU A 298 -5.78 -13.10 -20.64
CA LEU A 298 -6.66 -11.96 -20.89
C LEU A 298 -6.54 -10.91 -19.78
N SER A 299 -5.41 -10.86 -19.07
CA SER A 299 -5.22 -9.95 -17.94
C SER A 299 -5.25 -8.47 -18.37
N ASN A 300 -5.56 -7.56 -17.44
CA ASN A 300 -5.63 -6.12 -17.67
C ASN A 300 -6.56 -5.76 -18.84
N ASN A 301 -7.82 -6.20 -18.79
CA ASN A 301 -8.85 -5.91 -19.79
C ASN A 301 -10.11 -5.35 -19.09
N LYS A 302 -11.25 -5.29 -19.81
CA LYS A 302 -12.54 -4.81 -19.27
C LYS A 302 -13.55 -5.95 -19.11
N ILE A 303 -13.08 -7.19 -18.93
CA ILE A 303 -13.93 -8.39 -18.88
C ILE A 303 -14.72 -8.39 -17.57
N THR A 304 -16.04 -8.54 -17.68
CA THR A 304 -16.97 -8.77 -16.57
C THR A 304 -17.58 -10.17 -16.62
N ASN A 305 -17.86 -10.66 -17.83
CA ASN A 305 -18.52 -11.93 -18.09
C ASN A 305 -17.52 -12.98 -18.63
N VAL A 306 -17.29 -14.04 -17.87
CA VAL A 306 -16.46 -15.19 -18.26
C VAL A 306 -17.26 -16.40 -18.78
N ALA A 307 -18.59 -16.31 -18.84
CA ALA A 307 -19.46 -17.41 -19.26
C ALA A 307 -19.13 -18.06 -20.62
N PRO A 308 -18.68 -17.35 -21.67
CA PRO A 308 -18.33 -17.99 -22.93
C PRO A 308 -17.12 -18.95 -22.82
N LEU A 309 -16.22 -18.75 -21.85
CA LEU A 309 -14.97 -19.51 -21.74
C LEU A 309 -15.18 -21.02 -21.45
N ILE A 310 -16.38 -21.43 -21.02
CA ILE A 310 -16.71 -22.85 -20.74
C ILE A 310 -16.55 -23.77 -21.94
N GLU A 311 -16.60 -23.24 -23.17
CA GLU A 311 -16.39 -24.02 -24.39
C GLU A 311 -14.91 -24.31 -24.67
N MET A 312 -13.98 -23.62 -23.99
CA MET A 312 -12.52 -23.72 -24.20
C MET A 312 -11.92 -24.93 -23.46
N LYS A 313 -12.41 -26.12 -23.81
CA LYS A 313 -12.21 -27.42 -23.14
C LYS A 313 -10.75 -27.91 -23.01
N ASN A 314 -9.78 -27.27 -23.65
CA ASN A 314 -8.36 -27.62 -23.61
C ASN A 314 -7.47 -26.61 -22.87
N VAL A 315 -7.99 -25.43 -22.51
CA VAL A 315 -7.21 -24.42 -21.76
C VAL A 315 -7.00 -24.91 -20.34
N LYS A 316 -5.74 -25.08 -19.94
CA LYS A 316 -5.33 -25.51 -18.59
C LYS A 316 -4.87 -24.35 -17.74
N SER A 317 -4.13 -23.41 -18.33
CA SER A 317 -3.60 -22.24 -17.62
C SER A 317 -4.33 -20.97 -18.08
N LEU A 318 -5.15 -20.41 -17.19
CA LEU A 318 -6.05 -19.27 -17.49
C LEU A 318 -5.71 -18.06 -16.62
N TYR A 319 -5.40 -16.94 -17.27
CA TYR A 319 -5.04 -15.68 -16.62
C TYR A 319 -6.09 -14.61 -16.96
N LEU A 320 -6.77 -14.13 -15.94
CA LEU A 320 -7.89 -13.18 -15.99
C LEU A 320 -7.65 -11.99 -15.04
N SER A 321 -6.40 -11.75 -14.64
CA SER A 321 -6.08 -10.76 -13.61
C SER A 321 -6.30 -9.33 -14.05
N GLY A 322 -6.64 -8.39 -13.16
CA GLY A 322 -6.84 -6.99 -13.53
C GLY A 322 -8.04 -6.78 -14.46
N ASN A 323 -9.17 -7.44 -14.16
CA ASN A 323 -10.43 -7.33 -14.89
C ASN A 323 -11.54 -6.84 -13.93
N GLN A 324 -12.81 -6.97 -14.31
CA GLN A 324 -13.97 -6.56 -13.53
C GLN A 324 -14.92 -7.73 -13.25
N ILE A 325 -14.36 -8.93 -13.07
CA ILE A 325 -15.12 -10.17 -12.87
C ILE A 325 -15.68 -10.18 -11.44
N GLU A 326 -16.99 -10.45 -11.33
CA GLU A 326 -17.72 -10.59 -10.06
C GLU A 326 -18.23 -12.03 -9.89
N ASP A 327 -18.83 -12.61 -10.94
CA ASP A 327 -19.27 -14.00 -10.98
C ASP A 327 -18.23 -14.94 -11.62
N VAL A 328 -17.88 -16.00 -10.90
CA VAL A 328 -16.99 -17.08 -11.36
C VAL A 328 -17.72 -18.41 -11.59
N THR A 329 -19.05 -18.44 -11.52
CA THR A 329 -19.88 -19.66 -11.60
C THR A 329 -19.63 -20.46 -12.88
N ALA A 330 -19.37 -19.79 -13.99
CA ALA A 330 -19.02 -20.46 -15.25
C ALA A 330 -17.69 -21.23 -15.19
N LEU A 331 -16.69 -20.69 -14.48
CA LEU A 331 -15.36 -21.31 -14.39
C LEU A 331 -15.41 -22.69 -13.70
N ALA A 332 -16.42 -22.94 -12.86
CA ALA A 332 -16.70 -24.24 -12.25
C ALA A 332 -16.93 -25.40 -13.25
N LYS A 333 -17.04 -25.11 -14.55
CA LYS A 333 -17.12 -26.12 -15.63
C LYS A 333 -15.81 -26.35 -16.37
N MET A 334 -14.78 -25.55 -16.11
CA MET A 334 -13.45 -25.69 -16.68
C MET A 334 -12.60 -26.63 -15.80
N GLU A 335 -13.11 -27.86 -15.56
CA GLU A 335 -12.49 -28.83 -14.64
C GLU A 335 -11.07 -29.25 -15.06
N GLN A 336 -10.65 -28.98 -16.31
CA GLN A 336 -9.31 -29.26 -16.83
C GLN A 336 -8.22 -28.25 -16.43
N LEU A 337 -8.57 -27.16 -15.74
CA LEU A 337 -7.60 -26.13 -15.34
C LEU A 337 -6.55 -26.68 -14.35
N ASP A 338 -5.28 -26.32 -14.55
CA ASP A 338 -4.16 -26.56 -13.63
C ASP A 338 -3.74 -25.28 -12.88
N TYR A 339 -3.81 -24.14 -13.59
CA TYR A 339 -3.39 -22.83 -13.13
C TYR A 339 -4.50 -21.80 -13.38
N LEU A 340 -4.95 -21.11 -12.34
CA LEU A 340 -5.98 -20.07 -12.44
C LEU A 340 -5.55 -18.78 -11.73
N ASN A 341 -5.50 -17.68 -12.50
CA ASN A 341 -5.19 -16.35 -11.99
C ASN A 341 -6.39 -15.40 -12.17
N LEU A 342 -7.04 -15.08 -11.05
CA LEU A 342 -8.19 -14.19 -10.93
C LEU A 342 -7.86 -12.93 -10.10
N ALA A 343 -6.58 -12.61 -9.90
CA ALA A 343 -6.16 -11.50 -9.03
C ALA A 343 -6.58 -10.12 -9.56
N ASN A 344 -6.87 -9.16 -8.70
CA ASN A 344 -7.34 -7.81 -9.05
C ASN A 344 -8.63 -7.86 -9.89
N ASN A 345 -9.69 -8.40 -9.28
CA ASN A 345 -11.05 -8.44 -9.78
C ASN A 345 -12.00 -7.96 -8.65
N LYS A 346 -13.29 -8.27 -8.73
CA LYS A 346 -14.30 -7.85 -7.75
C LYS A 346 -14.97 -9.04 -7.04
N ILE A 347 -14.35 -10.21 -7.07
CA ILE A 347 -14.93 -11.48 -6.60
C ILE A 347 -15.16 -11.41 -5.08
N THR A 348 -16.35 -11.83 -4.65
CA THR A 348 -16.73 -12.01 -3.24
C THR A 348 -16.99 -13.47 -2.90
N ASN A 349 -17.63 -14.20 -3.81
CA ASN A 349 -18.03 -15.59 -3.65
C ASN A 349 -17.13 -16.54 -4.45
N VAL A 350 -16.38 -17.39 -3.74
CA VAL A 350 -15.54 -18.43 -4.36
C VAL A 350 -16.16 -19.82 -4.37
N ALA A 351 -17.41 -19.98 -3.89
CA ALA A 351 -18.07 -21.29 -3.79
C ALA A 351 -18.07 -22.12 -5.09
N PRO A 352 -18.25 -21.54 -6.30
CA PRO A 352 -18.19 -22.32 -7.53
C PRO A 352 -16.81 -22.92 -7.84
N LEU A 353 -15.73 -22.30 -7.37
CA LEU A 353 -14.36 -22.77 -7.64
C LEU A 353 -14.06 -24.12 -6.98
N SER A 354 -14.84 -24.54 -5.97
CA SER A 354 -14.75 -25.86 -5.32
C SER A 354 -14.83 -27.06 -6.28
N ALA A 355 -15.36 -26.87 -7.49
CA ALA A 355 -15.44 -27.90 -8.53
C ALA A 355 -14.11 -28.16 -9.28
N LEU A 356 -13.10 -27.30 -9.13
CA LEU A 356 -11.86 -27.30 -9.92
C LEU A 356 -10.82 -28.33 -9.43
N LYS A 357 -11.17 -29.62 -9.53
CA LYS A 357 -10.44 -30.78 -8.99
C LYS A 357 -8.99 -30.98 -9.49
N ASN A 358 -8.51 -30.19 -10.44
CA ASN A 358 -7.14 -30.29 -11.00
C ASN A 358 -6.29 -29.03 -10.78
N VAL A 359 -6.85 -27.93 -10.24
CA VAL A 359 -6.10 -26.68 -10.05
C VAL A 359 -5.14 -26.82 -8.87
N THR A 360 -3.84 -26.72 -9.14
CA THR A 360 -2.78 -26.73 -8.13
C THR A 360 -2.30 -25.33 -7.76
N TYR A 361 -2.42 -24.37 -8.69
CA TYR A 361 -2.09 -22.96 -8.44
C TYR A 361 -3.33 -22.07 -8.60
N LEU A 362 -3.71 -21.36 -7.54
CA LEU A 362 -4.80 -20.39 -7.54
C LEU A 362 -4.38 -19.06 -6.93
N THR A 363 -4.52 -17.98 -7.69
CA THR A 363 -4.41 -16.61 -7.15
C THR A 363 -5.71 -15.83 -7.31
N LEU A 364 -6.16 -15.31 -6.17
CA LEU A 364 -7.36 -14.52 -5.94
C LEU A 364 -7.00 -13.19 -5.23
N ALA A 365 -5.72 -12.81 -5.24
CA ALA A 365 -5.23 -11.60 -4.58
C ALA A 365 -5.92 -10.33 -5.09
N GLY A 366 -6.20 -9.33 -4.23
CA GLY A 366 -6.87 -8.10 -4.66
C GLY A 366 -8.32 -8.31 -5.07
N ASN A 367 -9.09 -9.03 -4.25
CA ASN A 367 -10.53 -9.23 -4.41
C ASN A 367 -11.25 -8.82 -3.11
N GLN A 368 -12.50 -9.24 -2.91
CA GLN A 368 -13.32 -8.90 -1.75
C GLN A 368 -13.82 -10.15 -0.98
N ILE A 369 -13.01 -11.20 -0.95
CA ILE A 369 -13.38 -12.51 -0.41
C ILE A 369 -13.28 -12.52 1.12
N GLU A 370 -14.32 -13.02 1.78
CA GLU A 370 -14.40 -13.17 3.24
C GLU A 370 -14.36 -14.64 3.66
N ASP A 371 -15.12 -15.52 3.00
CA ASP A 371 -15.10 -16.98 3.22
C ASP A 371 -14.24 -17.69 2.15
N ILE A 372 -13.31 -18.52 2.63
CA ILE A 372 -12.40 -19.33 1.81
C ILE A 372 -12.63 -20.84 1.96
N LYS A 373 -13.59 -21.27 2.80
CA LYS A 373 -13.90 -22.70 3.04
C LYS A 373 -14.18 -23.51 1.77
N PRO A 374 -14.83 -22.97 0.71
CA PRO A 374 -15.00 -23.71 -0.53
C PRO A 374 -13.70 -24.05 -1.29
N LEU A 375 -12.57 -23.43 -0.94
CA LEU A 375 -11.26 -23.74 -1.55
C LEU A 375 -10.57 -24.94 -0.88
N TYR A 376 -11.03 -25.38 0.30
CA TYR A 376 -10.33 -26.39 1.10
C TYR A 376 -10.32 -27.80 0.49
N SER A 377 -11.22 -28.08 -0.45
CA SER A 377 -11.30 -29.35 -1.18
C SER A 377 -10.42 -29.41 -2.44
N LEU A 378 -9.72 -28.33 -2.78
CA LEU A 378 -8.90 -28.24 -3.99
C LEU A 378 -7.48 -28.78 -3.75
N PRO A 379 -6.82 -29.39 -4.76
CA PRO A 379 -5.46 -29.94 -4.66
C PRO A 379 -4.39 -28.85 -4.78
N LEU A 380 -4.60 -27.72 -4.11
CA LEU A 380 -3.74 -26.55 -4.21
C LEU A 380 -2.39 -26.81 -3.52
N THR A 381 -1.31 -26.65 -4.27
CA THR A 381 0.06 -26.48 -3.76
C THR A 381 0.32 -25.01 -3.41
N ASP A 382 -0.29 -24.09 -4.17
CA ASP A 382 -0.06 -22.65 -4.10
C ASP A 382 -1.38 -21.89 -4.05
N LEU A 383 -1.59 -21.10 -2.98
CA LEU A 383 -2.78 -20.26 -2.81
C LEU A 383 -2.40 -18.83 -2.43
N VAL A 384 -2.81 -17.87 -3.27
CA VAL A 384 -2.58 -16.44 -3.06
C VAL A 384 -3.90 -15.70 -2.87
N LEU A 385 -4.16 -15.28 -1.63
CA LEU A 385 -5.34 -14.54 -1.14
C LEU A 385 -4.98 -13.12 -0.64
N THR A 386 -3.74 -12.66 -0.86
CA THR A 386 -3.26 -11.34 -0.43
C THR A 386 -4.15 -10.18 -0.88
N ARG A 387 -4.49 -9.21 -0.02
CA ARG A 387 -5.48 -8.13 -0.28
C ARG A 387 -6.90 -8.70 -0.51
N ASN A 388 -7.50 -9.24 0.54
CA ASN A 388 -8.91 -9.64 0.61
C ASN A 388 -9.48 -9.19 1.99
N LYS A 389 -10.56 -9.82 2.47
CA LYS A 389 -11.21 -9.53 3.76
C LYS A 389 -11.26 -10.76 4.67
N VAL A 390 -10.35 -11.72 4.48
CA VAL A 390 -10.35 -13.01 5.19
C VAL A 390 -10.06 -12.78 6.69
N LYS A 391 -10.80 -13.48 7.55
CA LYS A 391 -10.72 -13.38 9.02
C LYS A 391 -10.63 -14.74 9.68
N ASP A 392 -11.39 -15.71 9.18
CA ASP A 392 -11.50 -17.06 9.71
C ASP A 392 -10.70 -18.05 8.85
N LEU A 393 -9.80 -18.79 9.49
CA LEU A 393 -9.01 -19.87 8.89
C LEU A 393 -9.50 -21.27 9.30
N SER A 394 -10.61 -21.37 10.05
CA SER A 394 -11.11 -22.63 10.60
C SER A 394 -11.40 -23.65 9.50
N GLY A 395 -10.69 -24.78 9.52
CA GLY A 395 -10.80 -25.87 8.54
C GLY A 395 -9.72 -25.85 7.45
N ILE A 396 -8.87 -24.81 7.36
CA ILE A 396 -7.81 -24.71 6.34
C ILE A 396 -6.80 -25.87 6.43
N GLU A 397 -6.69 -26.53 7.58
CA GLU A 397 -5.84 -27.71 7.74
C GLU A 397 -6.29 -28.91 6.89
N GLN A 398 -7.46 -28.85 6.25
CA GLN A 398 -7.91 -29.83 5.26
C GLN A 398 -7.07 -29.78 3.97
N MET A 399 -6.41 -28.64 3.66
CA MET A 399 -5.58 -28.44 2.48
C MET A 399 -4.21 -29.16 2.59
N LYS A 400 -4.23 -30.50 2.51
CA LYS A 400 -3.06 -31.37 2.78
C LYS A 400 -1.90 -31.23 1.79
N GLN A 401 -2.12 -30.61 0.64
CA GLN A 401 -1.12 -30.41 -0.41
C GLN A 401 -0.53 -28.99 -0.43
N LEU A 402 -1.08 -28.06 0.36
CA LEU A 402 -0.70 -26.65 0.30
C LEU A 402 0.69 -26.43 0.88
N GLU A 403 1.64 -26.04 0.03
CA GLU A 403 3.04 -25.75 0.37
C GLU A 403 3.30 -24.24 0.49
N GLU A 404 2.59 -23.41 -0.29
CA GLU A 404 2.74 -21.96 -0.31
C GLU A 404 1.41 -21.23 -0.07
N LEU A 405 1.33 -20.48 1.04
CA LEU A 405 0.17 -19.67 1.40
C LEU A 405 0.54 -18.19 1.51
N TRP A 406 -0.06 -17.37 0.66
CA TRP A 406 0.13 -15.92 0.62
C TRP A 406 -1.18 -15.21 0.94
N ILE A 407 -1.34 -14.69 2.17
CA ILE A 407 -2.62 -14.17 2.68
C ILE A 407 -2.43 -12.85 3.47
N GLY A 408 -1.44 -12.06 3.09
CA GLY A 408 -1.21 -10.72 3.66
C GLY A 408 -2.27 -9.68 3.28
N LYS A 409 -2.33 -8.54 3.98
CA LYS A 409 -3.37 -7.49 3.79
C LYS A 409 -4.78 -8.10 3.87
N ASN A 410 -5.07 -8.73 5.01
CA ASN A 410 -6.37 -9.29 5.40
C ASN A 410 -6.66 -8.85 6.87
N GLU A 411 -7.64 -9.46 7.54
CA GLU A 411 -8.07 -9.11 8.91
C GLU A 411 -7.90 -10.30 9.88
N ILE A 412 -6.87 -11.15 9.65
CA ILE A 412 -6.64 -12.39 10.39
C ILE A 412 -6.04 -12.11 11.77
N LYS A 413 -6.58 -12.79 12.79
CA LYS A 413 -6.17 -12.66 14.22
C LYS A 413 -5.73 -13.99 14.83
N ASP A 414 -6.35 -15.09 14.40
CA ASP A 414 -6.05 -16.44 14.87
C ASP A 414 -5.38 -17.27 13.77
N VAL A 415 -4.26 -17.89 14.12
CA VAL A 415 -3.51 -18.84 13.27
C VAL A 415 -3.49 -20.25 13.84
N THR A 416 -4.28 -20.54 14.88
CA THR A 416 -4.46 -21.87 15.47
C THR A 416 -4.78 -22.96 14.44
N PRO A 417 -5.63 -22.73 13.41
CA PRO A 417 -5.87 -23.72 12.35
C PRO A 417 -4.61 -24.11 11.56
N LEU A 418 -3.65 -23.20 11.39
CA LEU A 418 -2.41 -23.47 10.64
C LEU A 418 -1.49 -24.47 11.37
N SER A 419 -1.62 -24.66 12.68
CA SER A 419 -0.73 -25.50 13.51
C SER A 419 -0.56 -26.96 13.05
N LYS A 420 -1.47 -27.48 12.22
CA LYS A 420 -1.42 -28.84 11.67
C LYS A 420 -0.87 -28.90 10.23
N MET A 421 -0.63 -27.76 9.58
CA MET A 421 -0.22 -27.66 8.17
C MET A 421 1.30 -27.83 8.00
N THR A 422 1.87 -28.86 8.64
CA THR A 422 3.33 -29.07 8.72
C THR A 422 4.02 -29.30 7.37
N GLN A 423 3.28 -29.42 6.27
CA GLN A 423 3.81 -29.48 4.91
C GLN A 423 4.17 -28.10 4.32
N LEU A 424 3.72 -26.99 4.91
CA LEU A 424 4.00 -25.63 4.43
C LEU A 424 5.51 -25.35 4.35
N LYS A 425 5.92 -24.75 3.23
CA LYS A 425 7.28 -24.27 2.92
C LYS A 425 7.36 -22.75 2.92
N GLN A 426 6.30 -22.06 2.45
CA GLN A 426 6.22 -20.60 2.46
C GLN A 426 4.91 -20.14 3.08
N LEU A 427 4.99 -19.20 4.03
CA LEU A 427 3.84 -18.60 4.69
C LEU A 427 4.01 -17.08 4.77
N HIS A 428 3.19 -16.35 4.02
CA HIS A 428 3.18 -14.89 3.98
C HIS A 428 1.87 -14.35 4.58
N LEU A 429 1.96 -13.83 5.80
CA LEU A 429 0.89 -13.22 6.59
C LEU A 429 1.08 -11.69 6.84
N PRO A 430 1.84 -10.90 6.05
CA PRO A 430 2.12 -9.51 6.41
C PRO A 430 0.87 -8.62 6.33
N ASN A 431 0.79 -7.57 7.14
CA ASN A 431 -0.36 -6.65 7.23
C ASN A 431 -1.65 -7.40 7.60
N ASN A 432 -1.66 -8.05 8.77
CA ASN A 432 -2.84 -8.65 9.40
C ASN A 432 -3.00 -8.05 10.82
N GLU A 433 -3.67 -8.76 11.74
CA GLU A 433 -3.87 -8.33 13.12
C GLU A 433 -3.35 -9.37 14.15
N LEU A 434 -2.30 -10.12 13.78
CA LEU A 434 -1.77 -11.21 14.61
C LEU A 434 -1.07 -10.69 15.88
N LYS A 435 -1.23 -11.41 16.99
CA LYS A 435 -0.54 -11.17 18.28
C LYS A 435 0.19 -12.41 18.77
N ASP A 436 -0.53 -13.53 18.87
CA ASP A 436 0.05 -14.84 19.17
C ASP A 436 0.44 -15.56 17.88
N ILE A 437 1.66 -16.10 17.86
CA ILE A 437 2.18 -16.98 16.80
C ILE A 437 2.66 -18.33 17.34
N THR A 438 2.36 -18.66 18.60
CA THR A 438 2.60 -19.99 19.20
C THR A 438 2.12 -21.14 18.31
N PRO A 439 0.94 -21.06 17.64
CA PRO A 439 0.50 -22.09 16.70
C PRO A 439 1.44 -22.36 15.51
N LEU A 440 2.27 -21.39 15.11
CA LEU A 440 3.19 -21.55 13.97
C LEU A 440 4.46 -22.34 14.33
N SER A 441 4.75 -22.53 15.62
CA SER A 441 5.98 -23.20 16.11
C SER A 441 6.11 -24.67 15.69
N SER A 442 5.01 -25.33 15.30
CA SER A 442 4.98 -26.69 14.77
C SER A 442 5.38 -26.80 13.30
N LEU A 443 5.44 -25.68 12.57
CA LEU A 443 5.65 -25.63 11.11
C LEU A 443 7.12 -25.78 10.71
N VAL A 444 7.80 -26.80 11.27
CA VAL A 444 9.25 -27.06 11.17
C VAL A 444 9.79 -27.32 9.75
N ASN A 445 8.93 -27.32 8.73
CA ASN A 445 9.31 -27.38 7.32
C ASN A 445 9.34 -26.02 6.61
N LEU A 446 8.89 -24.93 7.26
CA LEU A 446 8.93 -23.59 6.69
C LEU A 446 10.35 -23.17 6.34
N GLN A 447 10.48 -22.62 5.13
CA GLN A 447 11.68 -22.03 4.54
C GLN A 447 11.56 -20.51 4.48
N LYS A 448 10.35 -19.97 4.27
CA LYS A 448 10.07 -18.54 4.35
C LYS A 448 8.87 -18.27 5.23
N LEU A 449 9.02 -17.35 6.17
CA LEU A 449 7.94 -16.86 7.03
C LEU A 449 7.98 -15.32 7.05
N ASP A 450 6.86 -14.71 6.68
CA ASP A 450 6.72 -13.26 6.60
C ASP A 450 5.51 -12.79 7.41
N LEU A 451 5.79 -12.00 8.44
CA LEU A 451 4.85 -11.49 9.42
C LEU A 451 4.94 -9.96 9.55
N GLU A 452 5.47 -9.24 8.54
CA GLU A 452 5.58 -7.77 8.57
C GLU A 452 4.24 -7.08 8.89
N ALA A 453 4.25 -6.00 9.67
CA ALA A 453 3.06 -5.22 10.03
C ALA A 453 1.94 -6.07 10.68
N ASN A 454 2.27 -6.64 11.83
CA ASN A 454 1.35 -7.27 12.78
C ASN A 454 1.60 -6.69 14.19
N TYR A 455 0.98 -7.25 15.23
CA TYR A 455 1.10 -6.80 16.63
C TYR A 455 1.87 -7.81 17.51
N ILE A 456 2.83 -8.52 16.92
CA ILE A 456 3.57 -9.59 17.59
C ILE A 456 4.65 -8.98 18.49
N SER A 457 4.85 -9.51 19.69
CA SER A 457 5.86 -9.04 20.66
C SER A 457 6.86 -10.13 21.10
N ASP A 458 6.52 -11.42 20.94
CA ASP A 458 7.38 -12.57 21.27
C ASP A 458 7.84 -13.31 20.01
N LEU A 459 9.14 -13.63 19.96
CA LEU A 459 9.77 -14.43 18.89
C LEU A 459 10.05 -15.89 19.29
N THR A 460 9.75 -16.28 20.52
CA THR A 460 10.00 -17.64 21.03
C THR A 460 9.38 -18.73 20.17
N PRO A 461 8.15 -18.61 19.62
CA PRO A 461 7.58 -19.60 18.71
C PRO A 461 8.39 -19.82 17.42
N ALA A 462 9.04 -18.77 16.89
CA ALA A 462 9.84 -18.87 15.67
C ALA A 462 11.15 -19.63 15.87
N SER A 463 11.68 -19.68 17.11
CA SER A 463 12.98 -20.28 17.44
C SER A 463 13.13 -21.75 17.01
N ASN A 464 12.02 -22.50 16.90
CA ASN A 464 11.99 -23.91 16.50
C ASN A 464 12.06 -24.14 14.98
N LEU A 465 11.89 -23.09 14.16
CA LEU A 465 11.75 -23.20 12.71
C LEU A 465 13.11 -23.30 11.99
N LYS A 466 13.87 -24.36 12.29
CA LYS A 466 15.29 -24.54 11.90
C LYS A 466 15.55 -24.68 10.38
N LYS A 467 14.52 -24.69 9.53
CA LYS A 467 14.66 -24.73 8.06
C LYS A 467 14.46 -23.37 7.37
N LEU A 468 14.18 -22.31 8.14
CA LEU A 468 14.04 -20.97 7.57
C LEU A 468 15.33 -20.51 6.88
N VAL A 469 15.16 -19.92 5.70
CA VAL A 469 16.16 -19.11 4.99
C VAL A 469 15.76 -17.63 4.96
N PHE A 470 14.48 -17.31 5.20
CA PHE A 470 13.94 -15.95 5.29
C PHE A 470 12.92 -15.83 6.42
N LEU A 471 13.08 -14.81 7.27
CA LEU A 471 12.19 -14.48 8.38
C LEU A 471 11.98 -12.96 8.46
N SER A 472 10.73 -12.49 8.36
CA SER A 472 10.38 -11.08 8.50
C SER A 472 9.41 -10.83 9.65
N PHE A 473 9.81 -9.92 10.55
CA PHE A 473 9.02 -9.35 11.63
C PHE A 473 9.03 -7.81 11.57
N VAL A 474 9.25 -7.23 10.39
CA VAL A 474 9.28 -5.76 10.21
C VAL A 474 8.00 -5.12 10.74
N ALA A 475 8.09 -3.95 11.38
CA ALA A 475 6.93 -3.20 11.87
C ALA A 475 5.97 -3.99 12.78
N ASN A 476 6.51 -4.73 13.76
CA ASN A 476 5.78 -5.38 14.85
C ASN A 476 6.05 -4.66 16.20
N GLU A 477 5.74 -5.30 17.33
CA GLU A 477 5.97 -4.79 18.69
C GLU A 477 7.15 -5.50 19.40
N ILE A 478 8.11 -6.03 18.64
CA ILE A 478 9.20 -6.87 19.17
C ILE A 478 10.14 -6.07 20.08
N ARG A 479 10.41 -6.64 21.26
CA ARG A 479 11.27 -6.06 22.32
C ARG A 479 12.58 -6.84 22.53
N ASP A 480 12.63 -8.09 22.08
CA ASP A 480 13.72 -9.04 22.29
C ASP A 480 13.91 -9.95 21.06
N VAL A 481 15.13 -10.02 20.52
CA VAL A 481 15.47 -10.90 19.39
C VAL A 481 16.36 -12.09 19.79
N ARG A 482 16.67 -12.27 21.07
CA ARG A 482 17.45 -13.42 21.58
C ARG A 482 16.91 -14.79 21.13
N PRO A 483 15.58 -15.04 21.05
CA PRO A 483 15.06 -16.33 20.60
C PRO A 483 15.46 -16.72 19.15
N VAL A 484 15.86 -15.77 18.31
CA VAL A 484 16.18 -16.01 16.89
C VAL A 484 17.67 -15.82 16.53
N ILE A 485 18.56 -15.53 17.49
CA ILE A 485 20.02 -15.42 17.27
C ILE A 485 20.59 -16.70 16.63
N GLU A 486 20.18 -17.88 17.09
CA GLU A 486 20.67 -19.14 16.54
C GLU A 486 20.17 -19.41 15.11
N LEU A 487 19.07 -18.77 14.68
CA LEU A 487 18.57 -18.87 13.30
C LEU A 487 19.31 -17.93 12.34
N SER A 488 19.84 -16.80 12.80
CA SER A 488 20.52 -15.83 11.90
C SER A 488 21.81 -16.37 11.28
N LYS A 489 22.35 -17.46 11.83
CA LYS A 489 23.46 -18.25 11.27
C LYS A 489 23.12 -18.94 9.94
N THR A 490 21.84 -19.12 9.63
CA THR A 490 21.35 -19.83 8.42
C THR A 490 20.22 -19.10 7.68
N ALA A 491 19.54 -18.15 8.32
CA ALA A 491 18.42 -17.40 7.77
C ALA A 491 18.73 -15.90 7.67
N TYR A 492 18.22 -15.24 6.62
CA TYR A 492 18.05 -13.80 6.63
C TYR A 492 16.90 -13.43 7.58
N ILE A 493 17.16 -12.58 8.58
CA ILE A 493 16.18 -12.17 9.59
C ILE A 493 16.08 -10.65 9.65
N ASN A 494 14.89 -10.11 9.38
CA ASN A 494 14.61 -8.68 9.46
C ASN A 494 13.60 -8.37 10.59
N VAL A 495 14.00 -7.54 11.56
CA VAL A 495 13.18 -7.09 12.70
C VAL A 495 13.22 -5.55 12.81
N GLN A 496 13.34 -4.85 11.69
CA GLN A 496 13.39 -3.39 11.63
C GLN A 496 12.03 -2.71 11.87
N ASN A 497 12.07 -1.42 12.17
CA ASN A 497 10.91 -0.51 12.24
C ASN A 497 9.84 -0.88 13.28
N GLN A 498 10.20 -1.54 14.38
CA GLN A 498 9.24 -1.90 15.44
C GLN A 498 8.54 -0.65 16.02
N LYS A 499 7.29 -0.79 16.45
CA LYS A 499 6.56 0.22 17.23
C LYS A 499 6.16 -0.40 18.57
N VAL A 500 6.73 0.08 19.66
CA VAL A 500 6.55 -0.48 21.00
C VAL A 500 5.77 0.50 21.86
N PHE A 501 4.54 0.15 22.25
CA PHE A 501 3.71 0.99 23.12
C PHE A 501 3.93 0.65 24.60
N LEU A 502 3.95 1.69 25.45
CA LEU A 502 4.07 1.59 26.91
C LEU A 502 2.81 2.13 27.60
N GLU A 503 2.48 1.54 28.75
CA GLU A 503 1.41 2.00 29.64
C GLU A 503 1.67 3.44 30.14
N GLU A 504 0.60 4.20 30.38
CA GLU A 504 0.67 5.61 30.78
C GLU A 504 1.56 5.85 32.02
N THR A 505 2.39 6.89 31.96
CA THR A 505 3.28 7.31 33.05
C THR A 505 3.08 8.79 33.40
N GLU A 506 3.61 9.20 34.54
CA GLU A 506 3.52 10.58 35.02
C GLU A 506 4.78 11.37 34.70
N VAL A 507 4.66 12.70 34.60
CA VAL A 507 5.81 13.61 34.49
C VAL A 507 6.82 13.33 35.62
N ASN A 508 8.11 13.32 35.27
CA ASN A 508 9.26 12.98 36.12
C ASN A 508 9.32 11.54 36.68
N LYS A 509 8.39 10.64 36.31
CA LYS A 509 8.43 9.23 36.69
C LYS A 509 9.40 8.45 35.80
N GLU A 510 10.22 7.59 36.41
CA GLU A 510 11.20 6.77 35.70
C GLU A 510 10.55 5.48 35.16
N VAL A 511 10.72 5.23 33.86
CA VAL A 511 10.20 4.04 33.16
C VAL A 511 11.38 3.28 32.55
N LYS A 512 11.59 2.03 32.97
CA LYS A 512 12.67 1.19 32.43
C LYS A 512 12.50 0.94 30.93
N VAL A 513 13.58 1.06 30.17
CA VAL A 513 13.59 0.76 28.73
C VAL A 513 13.36 -0.74 28.54
N PRO A 514 12.27 -1.19 27.88
CA PRO A 514 11.95 -2.60 27.75
C PRO A 514 12.44 -3.15 26.41
N ILE A 515 13.70 -2.84 26.06
CA ILE A 515 14.38 -3.27 24.83
C ILE A 515 15.67 -3.97 25.25
N TYR A 516 15.92 -5.17 24.74
CA TYR A 516 16.99 -6.05 25.25
C TYR A 516 18.16 -6.21 24.26
N GLU A 517 19.37 -6.17 24.80
CA GLU A 517 20.64 -6.48 24.13
C GLU A 517 20.87 -7.99 24.03
N LYS A 518 21.84 -8.42 23.22
CA LYS A 518 22.13 -9.85 23.01
C LYS A 518 22.56 -10.63 24.25
N ASP A 519 23.06 -9.95 25.28
CA ASP A 519 23.38 -10.53 26.59
C ASP A 519 22.21 -10.48 27.59
N GLY A 520 21.06 -9.93 27.18
CA GLY A 520 19.87 -9.79 28.01
C GLY A 520 19.82 -8.57 28.92
N LYS A 521 20.81 -7.67 28.85
CA LYS A 521 20.71 -6.36 29.53
C LYS A 521 19.74 -5.44 28.79
N ILE A 522 19.30 -4.38 29.46
CA ILE A 522 18.53 -3.30 28.84
C ILE A 522 19.42 -2.53 27.86
N SER A 523 18.87 -2.12 26.72
CA SER A 523 19.64 -1.39 25.71
C SER A 523 19.94 0.05 26.13
N THR A 524 21.24 0.36 26.11
CA THR A 524 21.79 1.71 26.25
C THR A 524 21.89 2.47 24.92
N LYS A 525 21.48 1.84 23.81
CA LYS A 525 21.70 2.33 22.43
C LYS A 525 20.44 3.02 21.88
N ILE A 526 19.82 3.83 22.72
CA ILE A 526 18.61 4.59 22.39
C ILE A 526 18.90 6.04 22.00
N ARG A 527 17.96 6.67 21.29
CA ARG A 527 17.93 8.11 20.99
C ARG A 527 16.57 8.66 21.38
N LEU A 528 16.54 9.54 22.38
CA LEU A 528 15.35 10.35 22.68
C LEU A 528 15.03 11.23 21.47
N LYS A 529 13.74 11.33 21.10
CA LYS A 529 13.30 12.14 19.95
C LYS A 529 12.61 13.43 20.34
N ASP A 530 11.86 13.41 21.44
CA ASP A 530 11.16 14.58 21.96
C ASP A 530 11.95 15.30 23.07
N GLU A 531 11.57 16.55 23.32
CA GLU A 531 12.13 17.37 24.38
C GLU A 531 11.63 16.97 25.78
N GLY A 532 12.43 17.33 26.80
CA GLY A 532 12.19 16.99 28.21
C GLY A 532 12.54 15.56 28.60
N GLY A 533 13.08 14.75 27.67
CA GLY A 533 13.54 13.40 27.95
C GLY A 533 14.92 13.37 28.62
N THR A 534 15.09 12.45 29.57
CA THR A 534 16.38 12.06 30.14
C THR A 534 16.48 10.54 30.18
N TYR A 535 17.69 9.98 30.04
CA TYR A 535 17.95 8.54 30.14
C TYR A 535 19.10 8.28 31.12
N SER A 536 18.84 7.46 32.14
CA SER A 536 19.78 7.11 33.20
C SER A 536 19.32 5.84 33.92
N ASN A 537 20.25 5.03 34.46
CA ASN A 537 19.93 3.83 35.25
C ASN A 537 18.95 2.87 34.54
N ASP A 538 19.17 2.64 33.25
CA ASP A 538 18.33 1.82 32.36
C ASP A 538 16.87 2.31 32.20
N ALA A 539 16.57 3.55 32.62
CA ALA A 539 15.23 4.15 32.56
C ALA A 539 15.21 5.49 31.80
N VAL A 540 14.08 5.74 31.13
CA VAL A 540 13.74 7.05 30.55
C VAL A 540 12.80 7.79 31.50
N LYS A 541 12.95 9.10 31.57
CA LYS A 541 12.13 10.01 32.38
C LYS A 541 11.82 11.27 31.59
N TRP A 542 10.56 11.69 31.60
CA TRP A 542 10.04 12.80 30.81
C TRP A 542 9.57 13.95 31.71
N SER A 543 10.11 15.15 31.51
CA SER A 543 9.78 16.35 32.30
C SER A 543 8.58 17.14 31.76
N THR A 544 7.94 16.68 30.68
CA THR A 544 6.77 17.32 30.04
C THR A 544 5.76 16.27 29.60
N PRO A 545 4.45 16.58 29.63
CA PRO A 545 3.39 15.64 29.25
C PRO A 545 3.27 15.48 27.72
N GLY A 546 2.36 14.60 27.29
CA GLY A 546 2.05 14.28 25.90
C GLY A 546 2.51 12.88 25.47
N GLU A 547 2.30 12.54 24.20
CA GLU A 547 2.95 11.39 23.57
C GLU A 547 4.45 11.68 23.44
N LYS A 548 5.30 10.74 23.88
CA LYS A 548 6.76 10.85 23.88
C LYS A 548 7.41 9.64 23.24
N VAL A 549 8.43 9.88 22.44
CA VAL A 549 9.09 8.89 21.57
C VAL A 549 10.58 8.83 21.83
N TYR A 550 11.11 7.60 21.85
CA TYR A 550 12.54 7.34 21.69
C TYR A 550 12.78 6.18 20.73
N GLU A 551 13.86 6.26 19.98
CA GLU A 551 14.28 5.23 19.02
C GLU A 551 15.32 4.29 19.65
N PHE A 552 15.39 3.06 19.16
CA PHE A 552 16.44 2.11 19.49
C PHE A 552 17.06 1.50 18.22
N GLY A 553 18.29 0.99 18.36
CA GLY A 553 19.05 0.44 17.22
C GLY A 553 19.86 1.48 16.45
N VAL A 554 20.00 2.71 16.95
CA VAL A 554 20.77 3.80 16.33
C VAL A 554 22.25 3.43 16.15
N LYS A 555 22.77 2.57 17.03
CA LYS A 555 23.95 1.73 16.79
C LYS A 555 23.49 0.29 16.95
N ASP A 556 23.30 -0.42 15.84
CA ASP A 556 22.60 -1.71 15.82
C ASP A 556 23.21 -2.70 16.84
N PRO A 557 22.42 -3.18 17.83
CA PRO A 557 22.91 -4.07 18.88
C PRO A 557 23.23 -5.50 18.41
N PHE A 558 22.78 -5.89 17.22
CA PHE A 558 22.88 -7.25 16.67
C PHE A 558 23.64 -7.31 15.33
N ALA A 559 24.35 -6.25 14.95
CA ALA A 559 25.11 -6.16 13.69
C ALA A 559 26.07 -7.34 13.42
N ASP A 560 26.66 -7.95 14.45
CA ASP A 560 27.54 -9.14 14.31
C ASP A 560 26.79 -10.46 14.07
N THR A 561 25.46 -10.45 14.19
CA THR A 561 24.58 -11.60 13.95
C THR A 561 23.87 -11.56 12.59
N GLY A 562 23.87 -10.42 11.91
CA GLY A 562 23.08 -10.17 10.70
C GLY A 562 21.59 -9.88 10.93
N ILE A 563 21.10 -9.93 12.18
CA ILE A 563 19.76 -9.45 12.54
C ILE A 563 19.78 -7.93 12.59
N PHE A 564 18.95 -7.28 11.79
CA PHE A 564 18.70 -5.83 11.91
C PHE A 564 17.53 -5.59 12.88
N PHE A 565 17.82 -4.98 14.04
CA PHE A 565 16.82 -4.71 15.08
C PHE A 565 16.75 -3.22 15.41
N THR A 566 15.68 -2.58 14.94
CA THR A 566 15.45 -1.13 15.08
C THR A 566 13.98 -0.83 15.33
N GLY A 567 13.68 0.30 15.95
CA GLY A 567 12.30 0.74 16.14
C GLY A 567 12.16 1.98 17.02
N SER A 568 10.91 2.30 17.33
CA SER A 568 10.52 3.40 18.21
C SER A 568 9.67 2.88 19.35
N VAL A 569 9.92 3.40 20.55
CA VAL A 569 9.10 3.20 21.75
C VAL A 569 8.27 4.46 21.98
N ILE A 570 6.98 4.29 22.24
CA ILE A 570 5.97 5.34 22.37
C ILE A 570 5.36 5.26 23.78
N GLN A 571 5.35 6.39 24.49
CA GLN A 571 4.97 6.52 25.88
C GLN A 571 4.00 7.70 26.05
N ASN A 572 2.78 7.48 26.54
CA ASN A 572 1.94 8.61 26.97
C ASN A 572 2.40 9.11 28.34
N VAL A 573 2.57 10.42 28.50
CA VAL A 573 2.99 11.06 29.75
C VAL A 573 1.92 12.05 30.20
N VAL A 574 1.42 11.91 31.43
CA VAL A 574 0.40 12.80 32.02
C VAL A 574 0.97 13.60 33.19
N GLU A 575 0.30 14.71 33.52
CA GLU A 575 0.63 15.51 34.69
C GLU A 575 0.44 14.70 35.99
N SER A 576 1.34 14.90 36.96
CA SER A 576 1.35 14.16 38.23
C SER A 576 0.13 14.48 39.08
N LYS A 577 -0.52 13.46 39.64
CA LYS A 577 -1.79 13.62 40.39
C LYS A 577 -1.58 13.97 41.88
N ALA A 578 -0.73 14.97 42.12
CA ALA A 578 -0.56 15.68 43.40
C ALA A 578 0.00 17.10 43.10
N ASP A 579 -0.44 18.19 43.73
CA ASP A 579 -1.48 18.35 44.76
C ASP A 579 -2.53 19.38 44.31
N ASN A 580 -3.79 19.21 44.72
CA ASN A 580 -4.86 20.20 44.50
C ASN A 580 -5.66 20.46 45.79
N THR A 581 -4.94 20.50 46.92
CA THR A 581 -5.48 20.52 48.29
C THR A 581 -4.67 21.40 49.26
N SER A 582 -4.37 22.64 48.88
CA SER A 582 -4.08 23.72 49.84
C SER A 582 -4.49 25.08 49.28
N LYS A 583 -5.16 25.89 50.10
CA LYS A 583 -5.81 27.16 49.72
C LYS A 583 -5.09 28.35 50.38
N GLU A 584 -5.13 29.49 49.68
CA GLU A 584 -5.17 30.87 50.21
C GLU A 584 -3.95 31.44 50.99
N ASP A 585 -3.43 32.55 50.43
CA ASP A 585 -2.83 33.72 51.08
C ASP A 585 -1.52 33.57 51.92
N ASN A 586 -0.65 34.59 52.03
CA ASN A 586 -0.75 36.00 51.60
C ASN A 586 0.60 36.57 51.08
N THR A 587 0.57 37.83 50.65
CA THR A 587 1.62 38.61 49.98
C THR A 587 2.84 39.01 50.83
N SER A 588 4.00 39.09 50.16
CA SER A 588 5.02 40.14 50.38
C SER A 588 6.00 40.22 49.20
N LYS A 589 6.52 41.41 48.89
CA LYS A 589 7.71 41.63 48.05
C LYS A 589 8.89 42.00 48.95
N GLU A 590 10.09 41.50 48.68
CA GLU A 590 11.16 42.31 48.04
C GLU A 590 12.46 41.50 47.84
N ASP A 591 13.13 41.79 46.72
CA ASP A 591 14.53 41.61 46.36
C ASP A 591 15.38 40.48 46.99
N ALA A 592 15.52 39.40 46.22
CA ALA A 592 16.84 38.81 45.96
C ALA A 592 17.15 38.93 44.46
N LYS A 593 18.39 39.30 44.12
CA LYS A 593 18.83 39.68 42.77
C LYS A 593 20.08 38.88 42.41
N VAL A 594 20.36 38.71 41.10
CA VAL A 594 21.53 37.99 40.55
C VAL A 594 21.35 36.45 40.67
N GLU A 595 21.69 35.60 39.70
CA GLU A 595 22.57 35.75 38.53
C GLU A 595 22.03 35.06 37.25
N VAL A 596 22.57 35.45 36.09
CA VAL A 596 22.55 34.63 34.86
C VAL A 596 23.95 34.06 34.68
N VAL A 597 24.09 32.73 34.71
CA VAL A 597 25.31 31.98 34.37
C VAL A 597 24.83 30.81 33.50
N GLU A 598 25.01 30.84 32.19
CA GLU A 598 26.23 30.53 31.44
C GLU A 598 26.69 29.06 31.54
N PHE A 599 27.28 28.57 30.44
CA PHE A 599 27.70 27.19 30.28
C PHE A 599 28.80 26.82 31.28
N LYS A 600 28.73 25.61 31.86
CA LYS A 600 29.92 24.99 32.45
C LYS A 600 30.78 24.37 31.35
N ASP A 601 32.09 24.54 31.49
CA ASP A 601 33.09 24.12 30.51
C ASP A 601 33.00 22.64 30.11
N VAL A 602 33.33 22.42 28.84
CA VAL A 602 33.79 21.11 28.36
C VAL A 602 35.12 20.80 29.06
N PRO A 603 35.35 19.59 29.61
CA PRO A 603 36.61 19.23 30.23
C PRO A 603 37.83 19.52 29.33
N THR A 604 38.88 20.09 29.92
CA THR A 604 40.10 20.49 29.22
C THR A 604 40.93 19.29 28.74
N GLY A 605 40.55 18.71 27.61
CA GLY A 605 41.29 17.65 26.93
C GLY A 605 40.47 16.96 25.82
N HIS A 606 40.89 17.17 24.56
CA HIS A 606 40.22 16.73 23.31
C HIS A 606 38.86 17.42 23.04
N TRP A 607 38.57 18.01 21.87
CA TRP A 607 39.25 18.03 20.56
C TRP A 607 39.20 19.46 19.98
N ALA A 608 40.33 20.02 19.50
CA ALA A 608 40.32 21.27 18.70
C ALA A 608 41.58 21.49 17.86
N GLU A 609 42.76 21.48 18.49
CA GLU A 609 43.98 22.14 17.98
C GLU A 609 44.41 21.68 16.58
N GLY A 610 44.49 20.36 16.33
CA GLY A 610 44.89 19.83 15.02
C GLY A 610 43.91 20.16 13.88
N TYR A 611 42.62 20.28 14.16
CA TYR A 611 41.59 20.59 13.16
C TYR A 611 41.59 22.08 12.80
N VAL A 612 41.72 22.95 13.82
CA VAL A 612 41.85 24.39 13.61
C VAL A 612 43.15 24.72 12.89
N LYS A 613 44.28 24.08 13.26
CA LYS A 613 45.56 24.25 12.55
C LYS A 613 45.45 23.87 11.08
N ALA A 614 44.79 22.75 10.75
CA ALA A 614 44.61 22.32 9.36
C ALA A 614 43.85 23.35 8.51
N LEU A 615 42.86 24.06 9.07
CA LEU A 615 42.10 25.10 8.36
C LEU A 615 42.94 26.39 8.13
N VAL A 616 43.85 26.72 9.04
CA VAL A 616 44.78 27.84 8.90
C VAL A 616 45.91 27.51 7.93
N ASP A 617 46.50 26.31 8.04
CA ASP A 617 47.56 25.81 7.15
C ASP A 617 47.13 25.77 5.67
N ASN A 618 45.83 25.58 5.41
CA ASN A 618 45.24 25.59 4.06
C ASN A 618 44.68 26.97 3.62
N ASN A 619 44.96 28.06 4.35
CA ASN A 619 44.45 29.42 4.07
C ASN A 619 42.91 29.57 4.06
N ILE A 620 42.17 28.62 4.63
CA ILE A 620 40.69 28.63 4.66
C ILE A 620 40.17 29.61 5.73
N SER A 621 40.95 29.85 6.78
CA SER A 621 40.64 30.79 7.87
C SER A 621 41.88 31.57 8.32
N LYS A 622 41.66 32.78 8.86
CA LYS A 622 42.71 33.67 9.41
C LYS A 622 42.55 33.91 10.94
N GLY A 623 42.12 32.90 11.67
CA GLY A 623 42.19 32.90 13.14
C GLY A 623 43.56 32.42 13.64
N ASP A 624 43.96 32.86 14.83
CA ASP A 624 45.27 32.50 15.44
C ASP A 624 45.28 31.12 16.13
N GLY A 625 44.12 30.46 16.19
CA GLY A 625 43.92 29.19 16.89
C GLY A 625 43.86 29.32 18.42
N LYS A 626 43.96 30.54 18.96
CA LYS A 626 43.90 30.87 20.40
C LYS A 626 42.78 31.88 20.64
N GLU A 627 41.59 31.41 20.27
CA GLU A 627 40.28 32.01 20.53
C GLU A 627 39.99 33.34 19.83
N ARG A 628 40.85 33.83 18.93
CA ARG A 628 40.54 34.97 18.05
C ARG A 628 40.36 34.57 16.59
N PHE A 629 39.15 34.78 16.09
CA PHE A 629 38.76 34.55 14.71
C PHE A 629 38.15 35.84 14.13
N LEU A 630 38.94 36.56 13.31
CA LEU A 630 38.56 37.75 12.53
C LEU A 630 37.97 38.95 13.34
N GLY A 631 38.87 39.74 13.94
CA GLY A 631 38.73 41.20 14.04
C GLY A 631 37.53 41.77 14.79
N ASP A 632 37.66 41.85 16.10
CA ASP A 632 37.01 42.80 17.02
C ASP A 632 35.51 43.11 16.76
N ASP A 633 34.67 42.29 17.42
CA ASP A 633 33.21 42.32 17.60
C ASP A 633 32.30 41.76 16.47
N PHE A 634 31.26 41.01 16.93
CA PHE A 634 30.14 40.40 16.18
C PHE A 634 30.33 39.09 15.38
N VAL A 635 30.82 38.01 16.00
CA VAL A 635 30.40 36.61 15.67
C VAL A 635 30.37 35.72 16.92
N THR A 636 29.28 34.98 17.19
CA THR A 636 29.23 33.94 18.26
C THR A 636 29.68 32.54 17.77
N ARG A 637 29.91 31.59 18.69
CA ARG A 637 30.23 30.19 18.34
C ARG A 637 29.15 29.55 17.46
N GLU A 638 27.86 29.74 17.74
CA GLU A 638 26.80 29.22 16.86
C GLU A 638 26.76 29.92 15.51
N GLN A 639 27.01 31.23 15.44
CA GLN A 639 27.07 31.96 14.16
C GLN A 639 28.25 31.48 13.29
N TYR A 640 29.39 31.14 13.89
CA TYR A 640 30.52 30.55 13.17
C TYR A 640 30.24 29.10 12.73
N ALA A 641 29.56 28.31 13.55
CA ALA A 641 29.08 26.97 13.17
C ALA A 641 28.05 27.03 12.04
N GLN A 642 27.14 27.99 12.07
CA GLN A 642 26.15 28.23 11.02
C GLN A 642 26.80 28.75 9.73
N PHE A 643 27.85 29.57 9.82
CA PHE A 643 28.66 29.97 8.67
C PHE A 643 29.34 28.76 8.02
N LEU A 644 29.97 27.88 8.80
CA LEU A 644 30.56 26.63 8.29
C LEU A 644 29.50 25.72 7.65
N TYR A 645 28.35 25.54 8.30
CA TYR A 645 27.22 24.77 7.73
C TYR A 645 26.74 25.35 6.39
N ASN A 646 26.56 26.67 6.31
CA ASN A 646 26.12 27.37 5.11
C ASN A 646 27.18 27.42 3.99
N ALA A 647 28.47 27.26 4.33
CA ALA A 647 29.59 27.19 3.39
C ALA A 647 29.88 25.76 2.90
N ILE A 648 29.39 24.73 3.60
CA ILE A 648 29.47 23.32 3.21
C ILE A 648 28.22 22.88 2.42
N THR A 649 27.10 23.61 2.55
CA THR A 649 25.83 23.35 1.84
C THR A 649 25.65 24.20 0.56
N LYS A 650 26.75 24.70 -0.02
CA LYS A 650 26.81 25.41 -1.32
C LYS A 650 27.90 24.83 -2.21
#